data_AF-A0A560H357-F1
#
_entry.id   AF-A0A560H357-F1
#
_cell.length_a   1.000
_cell.length_b   1.000
_cell.length_c   1.000
_cell.angle_alpha   90.00
_cell.angle_beta   90.00
_cell.angle_gamma   90.00
#
_symmetry.space_group_name_H-M   'P 1'
#
loop_
_entity.id
_entity.type
_entity.pdbx_description
1 polymer ?
#
loop_
_entity_poly.entity_id
_entity_poly.type
_entity_poly.pdbx_seq_one_letter_code
_entity_poly.pdbx_strand_id
1 'polypeptide(L)'
;MTAMARRWGMCAAVALGVGLAAGAAAADPQVEILVHGDARTGAHFDYVTWAPSPTLVRVRAGSGLAPDATVTVVLTNGAAPADGKGHVNFALTTDEYRKAVEGGGAKDQITLTLKADGTPQPIIVAGDFPHFSRNDKDTPIVAHLGTAAGPEVGGATVMVRVRRNEETLSAEERSRFLWALAALRFQKSPDPRWKDTYTFLVEMHDIGARGIMEPEPELSAKGYPDQEHKAAAFVAWHRAFLLEMERALQKIDPAVTLPYWPMYYSPGKDGATVFHADFTGANTVANDPDFMATDLIRFDAGNPLYGWNIPGRGPLMRWRQDRNNVKLFNTPGMLLDKSKAGLKSNYSFMAGSVEANPHNVGHGWSGVWMSNCMISPSDPMFWPFHTYFDWVWAAWQQHYDRFRSDGADPAQYWPNDAYADGNPSNQTNPLGHHLRDTMWPWNGDIQPTPVATFSARRPPETVGGPFAASGVPGLWPQTPAKPTPGAFIDYAGYVTSDTDSGVGYDNLPWSPKQQAQPFQGNTAPPPAALAVFLAKDRPAAERVEQGGQVDLAAALDAETAVAGVALATGEDPEVRAAALDILARVDTATAVETAYKVEGDAKSPTLAHTVERVRAMSMFANRPLEAPALAVPAAPKTVSVLDKALYSAARNGVPDNNQCLVGSLTVELQNFLAKPTNAVRMFPQDAAAFIASTNLFEAVPAANSHHVHEENADDCKPPFSKAATLDTMRRILKTSATTPTSVGVDWWRTKAMAVTVLANAGDGGTVNLVKDLAMDAKATVDARAAAVNSLRHMNEVVFEIVVSSLDRDPKAPSELKAQAIAAVGAYVQDHGRDLRADQRARLAHLLATVSAQSPEERAALATAQRMLALAAG
;
A
#
# COMPACT_ATOMS: atom_id res chain seq x y z
N MET A 1 -42.20 8.90 54.63
CA MET A 1 -42.67 10.07 53.86
C MET A 1 -42.71 9.65 52.39
N THR A 2 -43.93 9.64 51.83
CA THR A 2 -44.32 9.58 50.39
C THR A 2 -43.61 8.52 49.50
N ALA A 3 -44.08 7.26 49.42
CA ALA A 3 -45.21 6.71 48.63
C ALA A 3 -44.95 6.71 47.11
N MET A 4 -45.21 5.68 46.28
CA MET A 4 -45.95 4.43 46.44
C MET A 4 -45.66 3.52 45.21
N ALA A 5 -45.66 2.21 45.44
CA ALA A 5 -45.80 1.18 44.40
C ALA A 5 -47.23 1.15 43.82
N ARG A 6 -47.39 0.65 42.58
CA ARG A 6 -48.60 0.05 41.95
C ARG A 6 -48.33 -0.12 40.44
N ARG A 7 -48.92 -1.04 39.67
CA ARG A 7 -49.72 -2.27 39.85
C ARG A 7 -49.92 -2.80 38.42
N TRP A 8 -49.90 -4.12 38.25
CA TRP A 8 -50.48 -4.77 37.07
C TRP A 8 -52.00 -4.52 37.03
N GLY A 9 -52.54 -4.34 35.83
CA GLY A 9 -53.98 -4.20 35.60
C GLY A 9 -54.36 -4.54 34.16
N MET A 10 -54.94 -5.72 33.97
CA MET A 10 -55.81 -6.06 32.84
C MET A 10 -57.11 -5.24 32.94
N CYS A 11 -57.57 -4.67 31.82
CA CYS A 11 -58.98 -4.40 31.49
C CYS A 11 -59.05 -4.25 29.95
N ALA A 12 -59.60 -5.22 29.25
CA ALA A 12 -61.01 -5.28 28.82
C ALA A 12 -61.29 -4.35 27.62
N ALA A 13 -61.46 -4.98 26.47
CA ALA A 13 -61.81 -4.37 25.20
C ALA A 13 -63.19 -3.70 25.24
N VAL A 14 -63.27 -2.47 24.76
CA VAL A 14 -64.51 -1.83 24.31
C VAL A 14 -64.38 -1.63 22.82
N ALA A 15 -65.12 -2.44 22.06
CA ALA A 15 -65.29 -2.30 20.63
C ALA A 15 -66.23 -1.12 20.37
N LEU A 16 -65.66 0.02 19.96
CA LEU A 16 -66.40 1.07 19.27
C LEU A 16 -66.20 0.86 17.77
N GLY A 17 -67.19 0.22 17.15
CA GLY A 17 -67.29 0.08 15.70
C GLY A 17 -67.50 1.45 15.08
N VAL A 18 -66.42 2.01 14.52
CA VAL A 18 -66.51 3.00 13.45
C VAL A 18 -66.14 2.25 12.19
N GLY A 19 -67.14 1.98 11.35
CA GLY A 19 -66.94 1.46 10.00
C GLY A 19 -66.14 2.48 9.19
N LEU A 20 -64.83 2.34 9.17
CA LEU A 20 -63.99 2.85 8.10
C LEU A 20 -64.13 1.85 6.97
N ALA A 21 -64.92 2.22 5.96
CA ALA A 21 -64.81 1.63 4.65
C ALA A 21 -63.31 1.63 4.29
N ALA A 22 -62.75 0.44 4.07
CA ALA A 22 -61.45 0.30 3.44
C ALA A 22 -61.59 0.93 2.05
N GLY A 23 -61.23 2.21 1.93
CA GLY A 23 -60.94 2.81 0.64
C GLY A 23 -59.85 1.94 0.03
N ALA A 24 -60.13 1.33 -1.13
CA ALA A 24 -59.10 0.72 -1.94
C ALA A 24 -57.97 1.74 -2.07
N ALA A 25 -56.78 1.42 -1.57
CA ALA A 25 -55.60 2.23 -1.84
C ALA A 25 -55.54 2.40 -3.36
N ALA A 26 -55.47 3.65 -3.83
CA ALA A 26 -55.33 3.92 -5.25
C ALA A 26 -54.13 3.12 -5.78
N ALA A 27 -54.32 2.41 -6.90
CA ALA A 27 -53.23 1.71 -7.56
C ALA A 27 -52.20 2.75 -8.02
N ASP A 28 -51.06 2.80 -7.33
CA ASP A 28 -49.98 3.72 -7.63
C ASP A 28 -48.75 2.89 -8.04
N PRO A 29 -48.22 3.07 -9.26
CA PRO A 29 -47.04 2.33 -9.70
C PRO A 29 -45.89 2.49 -8.71
N GLN A 30 -45.24 1.38 -8.39
CA GLN A 30 -44.02 1.35 -7.57
C GLN A 30 -42.87 0.87 -8.45
N VAL A 31 -41.98 1.77 -8.86
CA VAL A 31 -40.86 1.45 -9.74
C VAL A 31 -39.64 1.04 -8.91
N GLU A 32 -38.96 0.00 -9.40
CA GLU A 32 -37.72 -0.52 -8.85
C GLU A 32 -36.62 -0.45 -9.92
N ILE A 33 -35.42 -0.06 -9.49
CA ILE A 33 -34.22 0.09 -10.33
C ILE A 33 -33.13 -0.79 -9.73
N LEU A 34 -32.59 -1.72 -10.53
CA LEU A 34 -31.63 -2.73 -10.11
C LEU A 34 -30.35 -2.61 -10.94
N VAL A 35 -29.38 -1.86 -10.42
CA VAL A 35 -28.05 -1.67 -11.05
C VAL A 35 -27.21 -2.93 -10.86
N HIS A 36 -26.65 -3.46 -11.96
CA HIS A 36 -26.01 -4.77 -12.02
C HIS A 36 -26.89 -5.88 -11.39
N GLY A 37 -28.22 -5.77 -11.52
CA GLY A 37 -29.14 -6.57 -10.72
C GLY A 37 -29.71 -7.82 -11.40
N ASP A 38 -30.26 -8.72 -10.58
CA ASP A 38 -31.05 -9.89 -11.02
C ASP A 38 -32.53 -9.66 -10.71
N ALA A 39 -33.36 -9.55 -11.75
CA ALA A 39 -34.79 -9.34 -11.59
C ALA A 39 -35.51 -10.49 -10.85
N ARG A 40 -34.96 -11.70 -10.82
CA ARG A 40 -35.57 -12.83 -10.11
C ARG A 40 -35.43 -12.70 -8.60
N THR A 41 -34.29 -12.22 -8.13
CA THR A 41 -33.99 -12.11 -6.69
C THR A 41 -34.23 -10.70 -6.15
N GLY A 42 -34.24 -9.68 -7.02
CA GLY A 42 -34.24 -8.27 -6.62
C GLY A 42 -32.89 -7.78 -6.10
N ALA A 43 -31.83 -8.59 -6.22
CA ALA A 43 -30.49 -8.18 -5.82
C ALA A 43 -29.91 -7.15 -6.81
N HIS A 44 -29.09 -6.23 -6.29
CA HIS A 44 -28.38 -5.19 -7.05
C HIS A 44 -27.04 -4.83 -6.37
N PHE A 45 -26.14 -4.16 -7.09
CA PHE A 45 -24.83 -3.76 -6.58
C PHE A 45 -24.78 -2.31 -6.08
N ASP A 46 -25.54 -1.39 -6.67
CA ASP A 46 -25.60 0.06 -6.36
C ASP A 46 -24.31 0.88 -6.57
N TYR A 47 -23.25 0.29 -7.10
CA TYR A 47 -22.04 1.03 -7.49
C TYR A 47 -21.93 1.07 -9.01
N VAL A 48 -21.66 2.26 -9.55
CA VAL A 48 -21.38 2.48 -10.98
C VAL A 48 -20.03 3.17 -11.11
N THR A 49 -19.38 3.02 -12.25
CA THR A 49 -18.20 3.81 -12.63
C THR A 49 -18.57 4.73 -13.80
N TRP A 50 -17.58 5.21 -14.55
CA TRP A 50 -17.83 5.84 -15.86
C TRP A 50 -18.29 4.84 -16.93
N ALA A 51 -18.07 3.54 -16.70
CA ALA A 51 -18.43 2.50 -17.64
C ALA A 51 -19.96 2.22 -17.65
N PRO A 52 -20.53 1.89 -18.82
CA PRO A 52 -21.91 1.43 -18.98
C PRO A 52 -22.29 0.28 -18.04
N SER A 53 -23.06 0.59 -17.00
CA SER A 53 -23.51 -0.39 -16.01
C SER A 53 -24.89 -0.95 -16.40
N PRO A 54 -25.02 -2.27 -16.66
CA PRO A 54 -26.31 -2.89 -16.99
C PRO A 54 -27.29 -2.72 -15.83
N THR A 55 -28.49 -2.19 -16.13
CA THR A 55 -29.50 -1.85 -15.12
C THR A 55 -30.86 -2.35 -15.56
N LEU A 56 -31.64 -2.90 -14.63
CA LEU A 56 -33.00 -3.36 -14.88
C LEU A 56 -34.00 -2.42 -14.19
N VAL A 57 -35.05 -2.02 -14.90
CA VAL A 57 -36.12 -1.15 -14.37
C VAL A 57 -37.46 -1.84 -14.52
N ARG A 58 -38.27 -1.89 -13.47
CA ARG A 58 -39.60 -2.54 -13.53
C ARG A 58 -40.62 -1.90 -12.60
N VAL A 59 -41.89 -2.15 -12.86
CA VAL A 59 -42.95 -1.96 -11.87
C VAL A 59 -42.93 -3.15 -10.90
N ARG A 60 -42.97 -2.91 -9.59
CA ARG A 60 -43.06 -3.96 -8.57
C ARG A 60 -44.39 -4.70 -8.70
N ALA A 61 -44.32 -6.01 -8.50
CA ALA A 61 -45.50 -6.86 -8.39
C ALA A 61 -46.39 -6.39 -7.23
N GLY A 62 -47.71 -6.44 -7.41
CA GLY A 62 -48.66 -6.04 -6.37
C GLY A 62 -48.96 -4.54 -6.29
N SER A 63 -48.57 -3.75 -7.30
CA SER A 63 -48.89 -2.32 -7.45
C SER A 63 -50.37 -1.99 -7.69
N GLY A 64 -51.25 -3.01 -7.73
CA GLY A 64 -52.68 -2.84 -7.94
C GLY A 64 -53.08 -2.49 -9.40
N LEU A 65 -52.11 -2.42 -10.31
CA LEU A 65 -52.32 -2.17 -11.73
C LEU A 65 -52.76 -3.45 -12.48
N ALA A 66 -53.54 -3.28 -13.54
CA ALA A 66 -53.92 -4.39 -14.42
C ALA A 66 -52.66 -4.99 -15.08
N PRO A 67 -52.54 -6.32 -15.25
CA PRO A 67 -51.32 -6.95 -15.77
C PRO A 67 -50.90 -6.47 -17.17
N ASP A 68 -51.85 -6.07 -18.01
CA ASP A 68 -51.65 -5.55 -19.36
C ASP A 68 -51.41 -4.02 -19.40
N ALA A 69 -51.53 -3.33 -18.27
CA ALA A 69 -51.31 -1.91 -18.20
C ALA A 69 -49.83 -1.55 -18.43
N THR A 70 -49.61 -0.38 -19.00
CA THR A 70 -48.28 0.23 -19.15
C THR A 70 -48.19 1.51 -18.32
N VAL A 71 -46.99 1.76 -17.81
CA VAL A 71 -46.66 2.92 -16.99
C VAL A 71 -45.51 3.67 -17.65
N THR A 72 -45.76 4.89 -18.08
CA THR A 72 -44.70 5.77 -18.57
C THR A 72 -44.01 6.44 -17.40
N VAL A 73 -42.69 6.29 -17.31
CA VAL A 73 -41.88 6.94 -16.28
C VAL A 73 -40.69 7.68 -16.87
N VAL A 74 -40.23 8.72 -16.19
CA VAL A 74 -38.99 9.42 -16.50
C VAL A 74 -38.01 9.23 -15.36
N LEU A 75 -36.85 8.65 -15.65
CA LEU A 75 -35.75 8.56 -14.69
C LEU A 75 -34.92 9.84 -14.75
N THR A 76 -34.54 10.36 -13.58
CA THR A 76 -33.74 11.58 -13.42
C THR A 76 -32.70 11.40 -12.32
N ASN A 77 -31.79 12.37 -12.17
CA ASN A 77 -30.89 12.50 -11.02
C ASN A 77 -31.59 13.12 -9.77
N GLY A 78 -32.92 13.18 -9.73
CA GLY A 78 -33.68 13.86 -8.67
C GLY A 78 -33.53 15.39 -8.71
N ALA A 79 -33.61 16.05 -7.54
CA ALA A 79 -33.29 17.47 -7.44
C ALA A 79 -31.84 17.74 -7.86
N ALA A 80 -31.60 18.84 -8.59
CA ALA A 80 -30.28 19.21 -9.11
C ALA A 80 -29.20 18.96 -8.05
N PRO A 81 -28.20 18.10 -8.32
CA PRO A 81 -27.30 17.69 -7.26
C PRO A 81 -26.44 18.87 -6.81
N ALA A 82 -26.23 18.97 -5.50
CA ALA A 82 -25.33 19.97 -4.93
C ALA A 82 -23.88 19.68 -5.35
N ASP A 83 -23.06 20.72 -5.45
CA ASP A 83 -21.62 20.60 -5.73
C ASP A 83 -20.98 19.51 -4.84
N GLY A 84 -20.29 18.56 -5.48
CA GLY A 84 -19.60 17.46 -4.78
C GLY A 84 -20.43 16.19 -4.55
N LYS A 85 -21.58 16.03 -5.20
CA LYS A 85 -22.31 14.74 -5.31
C LYS A 85 -22.06 14.06 -6.65
N GLY A 86 -22.28 12.75 -6.70
CA GLY A 86 -22.26 12.01 -7.96
C GLY A 86 -23.49 12.29 -8.83
N HIS A 87 -23.31 12.11 -10.15
CA HIS A 87 -24.38 12.20 -11.15
C HIS A 87 -24.29 11.01 -12.11
N VAL A 88 -25.41 10.62 -12.72
CA VAL A 88 -25.47 9.56 -13.72
C VAL A 88 -26.14 10.00 -15.02
N ASN A 89 -25.72 9.34 -16.10
CA ASN A 89 -26.33 9.38 -17.41
C ASN A 89 -27.06 8.08 -17.72
N PHE A 90 -28.05 8.16 -18.61
CA PHE A 90 -28.92 7.05 -19.00
C PHE A 90 -28.89 6.82 -20.52
N ALA A 91 -28.98 5.55 -20.92
CA ALA A 91 -29.19 5.14 -22.32
C ALA A 91 -29.95 3.81 -22.38
N LEU A 92 -30.53 3.46 -23.54
CA LEU A 92 -31.15 2.13 -23.69
C LEU A 92 -30.08 1.05 -23.96
N THR A 93 -28.99 1.42 -24.63
CA THR A 93 -27.92 0.50 -25.01
C THR A 93 -26.55 1.13 -24.83
N THR A 94 -25.52 0.29 -24.72
CA THR A 94 -24.11 0.70 -24.66
C THR A 94 -23.69 1.51 -25.89
N ASP A 95 -24.19 1.16 -27.08
CA ASP A 95 -23.88 1.87 -28.32
C ASP A 95 -24.50 3.26 -28.38
N GLU A 96 -25.74 3.41 -27.89
CA GLU A 96 -26.37 4.71 -27.74
C GLU A 96 -25.61 5.58 -26.75
N TYR A 97 -25.25 5.01 -25.58
CA TYR A 97 -24.43 5.71 -24.60
C TYR A 97 -23.11 6.18 -25.20
N ARG A 98 -22.39 5.30 -25.90
CA ARG A 98 -21.12 5.63 -26.58
C ARG A 98 -21.27 6.79 -27.54
N LYS A 99 -22.25 6.73 -28.45
CA LYS A 99 -22.50 7.82 -29.42
C LYS A 99 -22.82 9.13 -28.71
N ALA A 100 -23.60 9.06 -27.62
CA ALA A 100 -23.98 10.21 -26.84
C ALA A 100 -22.78 10.86 -26.14
N VAL A 101 -21.94 10.09 -25.44
CA VAL A 101 -20.78 10.64 -24.74
C VAL A 101 -19.71 11.17 -25.70
N GLU A 102 -19.47 10.50 -26.83
CA GLU A 102 -18.52 10.94 -27.85
C GLU A 102 -19.00 12.16 -28.65
N GLY A 103 -20.32 12.32 -28.78
CA GLY A 103 -20.96 13.44 -29.46
C GLY A 103 -21.35 14.61 -28.56
N GLY A 104 -21.07 14.54 -27.26
CA GLY A 104 -21.45 15.57 -26.28
C GLY A 104 -22.96 15.64 -25.96
N GLY A 105 -23.70 14.56 -26.20
CA GLY A 105 -25.15 14.45 -26.02
C GLY A 105 -25.59 13.39 -25.00
N ALA A 106 -24.76 13.08 -24.00
CA ALA A 106 -25.14 12.20 -22.90
C ALA A 106 -26.39 12.73 -22.19
N LYS A 107 -27.29 11.83 -21.78
CA LYS A 107 -28.61 12.19 -21.25
C LYS A 107 -28.66 11.98 -19.75
N ASP A 108 -29.00 13.03 -19.03
CA ASP A 108 -29.24 13.07 -17.58
C ASP A 108 -30.66 12.61 -17.18
N GLN A 109 -31.49 12.25 -18.16
CA GLN A 109 -32.82 11.67 -17.98
C GLN A 109 -33.21 10.71 -19.11
N ILE A 110 -34.10 9.76 -18.82
CA ILE A 110 -34.65 8.82 -19.83
C ILE A 110 -36.13 8.53 -19.58
N THR A 111 -36.93 8.53 -20.64
CA THR A 111 -38.34 8.12 -20.60
C THR A 111 -38.46 6.64 -20.95
N LEU A 112 -39.17 5.89 -20.11
CA LEU A 112 -39.41 4.45 -20.24
C LEU A 112 -40.91 4.15 -20.22
N THR A 113 -41.32 3.09 -20.90
CA THR A 113 -42.69 2.57 -20.87
C THR A 113 -42.65 1.17 -20.29
N LEU A 114 -42.93 1.05 -19.00
CA LEU A 114 -42.82 -0.20 -18.23
C LEU A 114 -44.14 -0.98 -18.29
N LYS A 115 -44.06 -2.31 -18.28
CA LYS A 115 -45.24 -3.16 -18.12
C LYS A 115 -45.56 -3.35 -16.64
N ALA A 116 -46.85 -3.32 -16.30
CA ALA A 116 -47.32 -3.54 -14.94
C ALA A 116 -47.18 -5.00 -14.47
N ASP A 117 -46.97 -5.96 -15.38
CA ASP A 117 -46.73 -7.38 -15.08
C ASP A 117 -45.38 -7.67 -14.37
N GLY A 118 -44.54 -6.65 -14.17
CA GLY A 118 -43.23 -6.77 -13.53
C GLY A 118 -42.10 -7.20 -14.45
N THR A 119 -42.33 -7.27 -15.76
CA THR A 119 -41.29 -7.50 -16.77
C THR A 119 -40.22 -6.40 -16.68
N PRO A 120 -38.94 -6.75 -16.44
CA PRO A 120 -37.87 -5.77 -16.40
C PRO A 120 -37.55 -5.21 -17.79
N GLN A 121 -37.37 -3.90 -17.86
CA GLN A 121 -36.81 -3.19 -19.00
C GLN A 121 -35.32 -2.94 -18.76
N PRO A 122 -34.41 -3.51 -19.58
CA PRO A 122 -32.98 -3.22 -19.50
C PRO A 122 -32.67 -1.81 -19.99
N ILE A 123 -31.77 -1.13 -19.27
CA ILE A 123 -31.16 0.15 -19.65
C ILE A 123 -29.68 0.13 -19.24
N ILE A 124 -28.97 1.19 -19.61
CA ILE A 124 -27.62 1.51 -19.12
C ILE A 124 -27.69 2.71 -18.19
N VAL A 125 -26.98 2.61 -17.07
CA VAL A 125 -26.65 3.71 -16.18
C VAL A 125 -25.13 3.83 -16.13
N ALA A 126 -24.57 5.04 -16.18
CA ALA A 126 -23.15 5.27 -16.01
C ALA A 126 -22.93 6.62 -15.33
N GLY A 127 -21.82 6.78 -14.62
CA GLY A 127 -21.46 8.07 -14.04
C GLY A 127 -21.35 9.17 -15.12
N ASP A 128 -21.80 10.38 -14.77
CA ASP A 128 -21.66 11.57 -15.59
C ASP A 128 -20.35 12.27 -15.27
N PHE A 129 -19.31 11.99 -16.06
CA PHE A 129 -17.98 12.56 -15.86
C PHE A 129 -18.01 14.11 -15.93
N PRO A 130 -17.39 14.84 -14.99
CA PRO A 130 -16.50 14.37 -13.92
C PRO A 130 -17.16 14.27 -12.52
N HIS A 131 -18.48 14.13 -12.45
CA HIS A 131 -19.26 14.18 -11.21
C HIS A 131 -19.31 12.81 -10.49
N PHE A 132 -18.28 12.50 -9.70
CA PHE A 132 -18.21 11.30 -8.86
C PHE A 132 -18.81 11.51 -7.46
N SER A 133 -19.12 10.40 -6.79
CA SER A 133 -19.64 10.39 -5.42
C SER A 133 -18.54 10.60 -4.38
N ARG A 134 -18.86 11.38 -3.33
CA ARG A 134 -17.98 11.51 -2.14
C ARG A 134 -18.49 10.68 -0.97
N ASN A 135 -19.81 10.52 -0.85
CA ASN A 135 -20.43 9.70 0.17
C ASN A 135 -21.00 8.42 -0.43
N ASP A 136 -21.10 7.38 0.37
CA ASP A 136 -21.75 6.14 -0.07
C ASP A 136 -23.21 6.43 -0.43
N LYS A 137 -23.61 5.95 -1.61
CA LYS A 137 -24.97 6.07 -2.17
C LYS A 137 -25.53 7.51 -2.21
N ASP A 138 -24.70 8.49 -2.55
CA ASP A 138 -25.09 9.91 -2.59
C ASP A 138 -25.73 10.38 -3.91
N THR A 139 -25.86 9.48 -4.90
CA THR A 139 -26.41 9.78 -6.23
C THR A 139 -27.80 9.16 -6.39
N PRO A 140 -28.88 9.96 -6.24
CA PRO A 140 -30.22 9.45 -6.42
C PRO A 140 -30.56 9.25 -7.90
N ILE A 141 -31.26 8.15 -8.19
CA ILE A 141 -31.95 7.89 -9.45
C ILE A 141 -33.43 7.85 -9.13
N VAL A 142 -34.19 8.84 -9.57
CA VAL A 142 -35.60 9.01 -9.21
C VAL A 142 -36.48 8.68 -10.42
N ALA A 143 -37.49 7.85 -10.21
CA ALA A 143 -38.50 7.54 -11.22
C ALA A 143 -39.74 8.42 -11.00
N HIS A 144 -40.07 9.24 -12.00
CA HIS A 144 -41.24 10.12 -11.98
C HIS A 144 -42.33 9.62 -12.94
N LEU A 145 -43.60 9.71 -12.54
CA LEU A 145 -44.71 9.32 -13.39
C LEU A 145 -44.94 10.32 -14.54
N GLY A 146 -44.93 9.83 -15.78
CA GLY A 146 -45.27 10.57 -17.00
C GLY A 146 -44.21 11.59 -17.46
N THR A 147 -43.76 12.48 -16.58
CA THR A 147 -42.80 13.56 -16.87
C THR A 147 -41.77 13.70 -15.75
N ALA A 148 -40.62 14.35 -16.01
CA ALA A 148 -39.58 14.60 -15.00
C ALA A 148 -40.06 15.44 -13.79
N ALA A 149 -41.15 16.21 -13.94
CA ALA A 149 -41.78 16.98 -12.86
C ALA A 149 -43.01 16.26 -12.24
N GLY A 150 -43.25 15.02 -12.65
CA GLY A 150 -44.35 14.20 -12.14
C GLY A 150 -44.09 13.66 -10.74
N PRO A 151 -45.10 13.03 -10.11
CA PRO A 151 -44.96 12.44 -8.79
C PRO A 151 -43.89 11.32 -8.81
N GLU A 152 -43.12 11.23 -7.73
CA GLU A 152 -42.13 10.18 -7.55
C GLU A 152 -42.83 8.84 -7.30
N VAL A 153 -42.49 7.85 -8.11
CA VAL A 153 -43.08 6.50 -8.08
C VAL A 153 -42.05 5.43 -7.72
N GLY A 154 -40.81 5.82 -7.42
CA GLY A 154 -39.75 4.92 -7.02
C GLY A 154 -38.36 5.48 -7.32
N GLY A 155 -37.33 4.67 -7.11
CA GLY A 155 -35.96 5.07 -7.36
C GLY A 155 -34.93 4.13 -6.73
N ALA A 156 -33.67 4.51 -6.89
CA ALA A 156 -32.52 3.90 -6.23
C ALA A 156 -31.51 4.99 -5.85
N THR A 157 -30.57 4.65 -4.97
CA THR A 157 -29.43 5.51 -4.64
C THR A 157 -28.16 4.74 -4.95
N VAL A 158 -27.31 5.31 -5.79
CA VAL A 158 -26.06 4.70 -6.25
C VAL A 158 -24.86 5.51 -5.81
N MET A 159 -23.68 4.91 -5.91
CA MET A 159 -22.40 5.60 -5.79
C MET A 159 -21.67 5.55 -7.13
N VAL A 160 -21.30 6.73 -7.64
CA VAL A 160 -20.37 6.86 -8.76
C VAL A 160 -18.96 6.72 -8.22
N ARG A 161 -18.43 5.50 -8.28
CA ARG A 161 -17.23 5.07 -7.58
C ARG A 161 -16.00 5.19 -8.48
N VAL A 162 -14.98 5.92 -7.99
CA VAL A 162 -13.72 6.14 -8.70
C VAL A 162 -12.53 6.10 -7.76
N ARG A 163 -11.36 5.73 -8.30
CA ARG A 163 -10.06 5.92 -7.66
C ARG A 163 -9.69 7.41 -7.73
N ARG A 164 -9.26 7.94 -6.59
CA ARG A 164 -9.08 9.37 -6.35
C ARG A 164 -7.62 9.71 -6.10
N ASN A 165 -7.21 10.91 -6.49
CA ASN A 165 -5.94 11.47 -6.05
C ASN A 165 -5.94 11.60 -4.52
N GLU A 166 -4.98 10.96 -3.86
CA GLU A 166 -4.85 10.90 -2.40
C GLU A 166 -4.78 12.29 -1.75
N GLU A 167 -4.17 13.26 -2.45
CA GLU A 167 -4.07 14.66 -2.01
C GLU A 167 -5.42 15.37 -1.90
N THR A 168 -6.47 14.83 -2.51
CA THR A 168 -7.80 15.45 -2.60
C THR A 168 -8.90 14.63 -1.94
N LEU A 169 -8.54 13.58 -1.19
CA LEU A 169 -9.48 12.80 -0.41
C LEU A 169 -10.10 13.65 0.70
N SER A 170 -11.40 13.47 0.94
CA SER A 170 -12.05 13.91 2.17
C SER A 170 -11.55 13.09 3.37
N ALA A 171 -11.79 13.60 4.58
CA ALA A 171 -11.47 12.87 5.80
C ALA A 171 -12.22 11.53 5.88
N GLU A 172 -13.45 11.49 5.39
CA GLU A 172 -14.31 10.29 5.35
C GLU A 172 -13.82 9.27 4.32
N GLU A 173 -13.44 9.70 3.12
CA GLU A 173 -12.83 8.82 2.10
C GLU A 173 -11.53 8.18 2.63
N ARG A 174 -10.66 9.01 3.21
CA ARG A 174 -9.41 8.54 3.83
C ARG A 174 -9.68 7.55 4.96
N SER A 175 -10.62 7.88 5.86
CA SER A 175 -11.00 7.04 6.98
C SER A 175 -11.50 5.67 6.51
N ARG A 176 -12.40 5.62 5.51
CA ARG A 176 -12.90 4.35 4.96
C ARG A 176 -11.78 3.47 4.40
N PHE A 177 -10.88 4.05 3.60
CA PHE A 177 -9.73 3.32 3.06
C PHE A 177 -8.83 2.75 4.18
N LEU A 178 -8.42 3.59 5.15
CA LEU A 178 -7.52 3.16 6.23
C LEU A 178 -8.16 2.09 7.14
N TRP A 179 -9.46 2.21 7.42
CA TRP A 179 -10.19 1.21 8.20
C TRP A 179 -10.37 -0.10 7.46
N ALA A 180 -10.72 -0.07 6.17
CA ALA A 180 -10.81 -1.28 5.36
C ALA A 180 -9.44 -1.97 5.27
N LEU A 181 -8.37 -1.21 5.09
CA LEU A 181 -6.99 -1.72 5.07
C LEU A 181 -6.61 -2.42 6.39
N ALA A 182 -6.86 -1.75 7.52
CA ALA A 182 -6.59 -2.33 8.84
C ALA A 182 -7.41 -3.60 9.09
N ALA A 183 -8.66 -3.64 8.62
CA ALA A 183 -9.56 -4.77 8.81
C ALA A 183 -9.15 -6.01 7.99
N LEU A 184 -8.33 -5.88 6.95
CA LEU A 184 -7.76 -7.04 6.24
C LEU A 184 -6.93 -7.96 7.15
N ARG A 185 -6.44 -7.46 8.29
CA ARG A 185 -5.72 -8.24 9.32
C ARG A 185 -6.63 -9.20 10.10
N PHE A 186 -7.93 -8.96 10.08
CA PHE A 186 -8.93 -9.83 10.71
C PHE A 186 -9.63 -10.74 9.70
N GLN A 187 -9.64 -10.35 8.42
CA GLN A 187 -10.21 -11.17 7.35
C GLN A 187 -9.43 -12.47 7.17
N LYS A 188 -10.18 -13.56 7.02
CA LYS A 188 -9.61 -14.88 6.75
C LYS A 188 -8.97 -14.86 5.36
N SER A 189 -7.70 -15.25 5.32
CA SER A 189 -6.98 -15.45 4.06
C SER A 189 -7.72 -16.42 3.13
N PRO A 190 -7.79 -16.14 1.81
CA PRO A 190 -8.22 -17.10 0.80
C PRO A 190 -7.37 -18.38 0.80
N ASP A 191 -6.09 -18.25 1.16
CA ASP A 191 -5.15 -19.36 1.30
C ASP A 191 -4.87 -19.65 2.79
N PRO A 192 -5.25 -20.81 3.33
CA PRO A 192 -5.16 -21.10 4.76
C PRO A 192 -3.72 -21.20 5.29
N ARG A 193 -2.70 -21.20 4.43
CA ARG A 193 -1.29 -21.11 4.84
C ARG A 193 -0.96 -19.77 5.52
N TRP A 194 -1.71 -18.72 5.20
CA TRP A 194 -1.46 -17.38 5.69
C TRP A 194 -2.50 -16.93 6.73
N LYS A 195 -2.03 -16.14 7.70
CA LYS A 195 -2.85 -15.72 8.84
C LYS A 195 -4.04 -14.88 8.41
N ASP A 196 -3.87 -13.97 7.47
CA ASP A 196 -4.90 -13.00 7.09
C ASP A 196 -4.78 -12.59 5.62
N THR A 197 -5.82 -11.96 5.09
CA THR A 197 -5.87 -11.55 3.68
C THR A 197 -4.73 -10.60 3.31
N TYR A 198 -4.32 -9.70 4.20
CA TYR A 198 -3.21 -8.79 3.94
C TYR A 198 -1.89 -9.55 3.75
N THR A 199 -1.60 -10.46 4.69
CA THR A 199 -0.40 -11.29 4.66
C THR A 199 -0.37 -12.18 3.41
N PHE A 200 -1.52 -12.71 3.00
CA PHE A 200 -1.65 -13.45 1.76
C PHE A 200 -1.24 -12.64 0.53
N LEU A 201 -1.70 -11.38 0.42
CA LEU A 201 -1.33 -10.50 -0.69
C LEU A 201 0.17 -10.15 -0.68
N VAL A 202 0.75 -9.92 0.50
CA VAL A 202 2.21 -9.69 0.64
C VAL A 202 3.00 -10.91 0.16
N GLU A 203 2.62 -12.11 0.58
CA GLU A 203 3.33 -13.34 0.24
C GLU A 203 3.11 -13.76 -1.22
N MET A 204 1.99 -13.34 -1.82
CA MET A 204 1.77 -13.47 -3.26
C MET A 204 2.89 -12.78 -4.06
N HIS A 205 3.20 -11.54 -3.70
CA HIS A 205 4.23 -10.74 -4.32
C HIS A 205 5.65 -11.20 -3.92
N ASP A 206 5.85 -11.67 -2.68
CA ASP A 206 7.17 -12.20 -2.27
C ASP A 206 7.55 -13.42 -3.10
N ILE A 207 6.64 -14.38 -3.27
CA ILE A 207 6.92 -15.62 -4.00
C ILE A 207 7.16 -15.36 -5.51
N GLY A 208 6.42 -14.43 -6.12
CA GLY A 208 6.61 -14.08 -7.54
C GLY A 208 7.97 -13.43 -7.81
N ALA A 209 8.32 -12.41 -7.02
CA ALA A 209 9.51 -11.58 -7.20
C ALA A 209 10.80 -12.24 -6.70
N ARG A 210 10.72 -13.39 -5.99
CA ARG A 210 11.88 -14.19 -5.58
C ARG A 210 12.69 -14.77 -6.75
N GLY A 211 12.19 -14.64 -7.98
CA GLY A 211 12.89 -15.09 -9.17
C GLY A 211 14.33 -14.56 -9.23
N ILE A 212 15.29 -15.47 -9.39
CA ILE A 212 16.71 -15.13 -9.43
C ILE A 212 17.13 -15.07 -10.90
N MET A 213 17.57 -13.90 -11.39
CA MET A 213 18.18 -13.80 -12.74
C MET A 213 19.40 -14.71 -12.82
N GLU A 214 19.50 -15.58 -13.84
CA GLU A 214 20.51 -16.66 -13.96
C GLU A 214 21.88 -16.31 -13.33
N PRO A 215 22.20 -16.83 -12.12
CA PRO A 215 23.56 -16.75 -11.60
C PRO A 215 24.11 -18.16 -11.42
N GLU A 216 25.29 -18.43 -11.97
CA GLU A 216 26.10 -19.64 -11.77
C GLU A 216 25.42 -21.02 -12.05
N PRO A 217 26.12 -21.98 -12.67
CA PRO A 217 25.55 -23.29 -13.02
C PRO A 217 24.90 -24.05 -11.84
N GLU A 218 25.35 -23.83 -10.60
CA GLU A 218 24.87 -24.56 -9.42
C GLU A 218 23.56 -24.02 -8.83
N LEU A 219 23.29 -22.71 -8.93
CA LEU A 219 22.01 -22.08 -8.55
C LEU A 219 20.98 -22.15 -9.70
N SER A 220 21.46 -22.29 -10.93
CA SER A 220 20.65 -22.43 -12.15
C SER A 220 19.71 -23.65 -12.16
N ALA A 221 19.84 -24.62 -11.25
CA ALA A 221 18.90 -25.75 -11.16
C ALA A 221 17.61 -25.44 -10.36
N LYS A 222 17.58 -24.32 -9.60
CA LYS A 222 16.49 -23.95 -8.69
C LYS A 222 15.85 -22.58 -8.96
N GLY A 223 16.47 -21.74 -9.79
CA GLY A 223 15.95 -20.40 -10.10
C GLY A 223 14.82 -20.40 -11.14
N TYR A 224 13.99 -19.35 -11.11
CA TYR A 224 12.93 -19.02 -12.07
C TYR A 224 12.93 -17.50 -12.35
N PRO A 225 12.39 -17.03 -13.48
CA PRO A 225 12.30 -15.60 -13.77
C PRO A 225 11.35 -14.89 -12.81
N ASP A 226 11.55 -13.60 -12.56
CA ASP A 226 10.53 -12.77 -11.91
C ASP A 226 9.20 -12.88 -12.69
N GLN A 227 8.07 -13.02 -11.99
CA GLN A 227 6.77 -13.29 -12.62
C GLN A 227 5.94 -12.02 -12.84
N GLU A 228 6.37 -10.89 -12.29
CA GLU A 228 5.58 -9.67 -12.20
C GLU A 228 6.37 -8.38 -12.50
N HIS A 229 7.71 -8.43 -12.52
CA HIS A 229 8.60 -7.32 -12.85
C HIS A 229 9.49 -7.62 -14.07
N LYS A 230 10.19 -6.60 -14.53
CA LYS A 230 11.32 -6.63 -15.48
C LYS A 230 10.96 -7.15 -16.86
N ALA A 231 9.66 -7.16 -17.19
CA ALA A 231 9.13 -7.68 -18.45
C ALA A 231 7.72 -7.13 -18.71
N ALA A 232 7.18 -7.41 -19.90
CA ALA A 232 6.02 -6.72 -20.44
C ALA A 232 4.77 -6.71 -19.53
N ALA A 233 4.48 -7.79 -18.81
CA ALA A 233 3.30 -7.85 -17.96
C ALA A 233 3.36 -6.98 -16.68
N PHE A 234 4.42 -6.21 -16.41
CA PHE A 234 4.56 -5.42 -15.19
C PHE A 234 3.28 -4.66 -14.80
N VAL A 235 2.77 -3.77 -15.67
CA VAL A 235 1.55 -2.99 -15.36
C VAL A 235 0.27 -3.85 -15.37
N ALA A 236 0.23 -4.94 -16.14
CA ALA A 236 -0.94 -5.81 -16.23
C ALA A 236 -1.08 -6.71 -14.99
N TRP A 237 0.03 -7.27 -14.51
CA TRP A 237 0.10 -8.06 -13.30
C TRP A 237 -0.26 -7.21 -12.08
N HIS A 238 0.31 -6.00 -11.98
CA HIS A 238 -0.01 -5.10 -10.89
C HIS A 238 -1.46 -4.61 -10.93
N ARG A 239 -2.07 -4.36 -12.12
CA ARG A 239 -3.51 -4.08 -12.23
C ARG A 239 -4.37 -5.23 -11.66
N ALA A 240 -4.01 -6.46 -11.96
CA ALA A 240 -4.69 -7.64 -11.41
C ALA A 240 -4.55 -7.69 -9.87
N PHE A 241 -3.33 -7.50 -9.37
CA PHE A 241 -3.03 -7.50 -7.94
C PHE A 241 -3.75 -6.38 -7.17
N LEU A 242 -3.77 -5.17 -7.71
CA LEU A 242 -4.54 -4.04 -7.18
C LEU A 242 -6.04 -4.32 -7.19
N LEU A 243 -6.57 -4.99 -8.23
CA LEU A 243 -7.98 -5.36 -8.28
C LEU A 243 -8.34 -6.41 -7.22
N GLU A 244 -7.46 -7.38 -6.93
CA GLU A 244 -7.67 -8.30 -5.81
C GLU A 244 -7.70 -7.57 -4.47
N MET A 245 -6.76 -6.65 -4.25
CA MET A 245 -6.72 -5.81 -3.05
C MET A 245 -7.99 -4.98 -2.92
N GLU A 246 -8.36 -4.25 -3.96
CA GLU A 246 -9.55 -3.38 -3.97
C GLU A 246 -10.84 -4.18 -3.70
N ARG A 247 -10.97 -5.39 -4.27
CA ARG A 247 -12.10 -6.29 -3.97
C ARG A 247 -12.08 -6.81 -2.55
N ALA A 248 -10.90 -7.08 -1.98
CA ALA A 248 -10.80 -7.48 -0.59
C ALA A 248 -11.24 -6.34 0.35
N LEU A 249 -10.85 -5.09 0.04
CA LEU A 249 -11.32 -3.90 0.76
C LEU A 249 -12.84 -3.71 0.61
N GLN A 250 -13.38 -3.90 -0.59
CA GLN A 250 -14.82 -3.74 -0.87
C GLN A 250 -15.72 -4.79 -0.21
N LYS A 251 -15.17 -5.96 0.16
CA LYS A 251 -15.87 -6.92 1.03
C LYS A 251 -16.04 -6.42 2.46
N ILE A 252 -15.23 -5.45 2.88
CA ILE A 252 -15.30 -4.79 4.20
C ILE A 252 -16.18 -3.55 4.12
N ASP A 253 -15.90 -2.68 3.14
CA ASP A 253 -16.65 -1.46 2.87
C ASP A 253 -16.80 -1.30 1.34
N PRO A 254 -17.99 -1.58 0.78
CA PRO A 254 -18.22 -1.53 -0.67
C PRO A 254 -18.00 -0.15 -1.31
N ALA A 255 -18.00 0.93 -0.52
CA ALA A 255 -17.75 2.28 -1.00
C ALA A 255 -16.26 2.60 -1.20
N VAL A 256 -15.36 1.76 -0.68
CA VAL A 256 -13.91 1.99 -0.78
C VAL A 256 -13.38 1.77 -2.19
N THR A 257 -12.50 2.68 -2.60
CA THR A 257 -11.58 2.52 -3.74
C THR A 257 -10.14 2.71 -3.26
N LEU A 258 -9.20 2.18 -4.04
CA LEU A 258 -7.80 2.51 -3.88
C LEU A 258 -7.57 3.97 -4.31
N PRO A 259 -7.00 4.82 -3.44
CA PRO A 259 -6.51 6.12 -3.88
C PRO A 259 -5.22 5.93 -4.68
N TYR A 260 -4.84 6.92 -5.49
CA TYR A 260 -3.53 6.96 -6.15
C TYR A 260 -2.70 8.13 -5.64
N TRP A 261 -1.39 7.93 -5.52
CA TRP A 261 -0.45 8.97 -5.12
C TRP A 261 0.32 9.50 -6.35
N PRO A 262 0.02 10.73 -6.82
CA PRO A 262 0.74 11.29 -7.95
C PRO A 262 2.20 11.58 -7.60
N MET A 263 3.11 10.82 -8.19
CA MET A 263 4.55 11.00 -8.01
C MET A 263 5.07 12.13 -8.90
N TYR A 264 4.63 13.36 -8.65
CA TYR A 264 5.20 14.56 -9.28
C TYR A 264 5.24 15.73 -8.30
N TYR A 265 6.14 16.68 -8.54
CA TYR A 265 6.25 17.88 -7.72
C TYR A 265 5.06 18.82 -7.93
N SER A 266 4.36 19.16 -6.85
CA SER A 266 3.31 20.19 -6.81
C SER A 266 3.87 21.47 -6.16
N PRO A 267 4.13 22.54 -6.93
CA PRO A 267 4.65 23.80 -6.38
C PRO A 267 3.73 24.38 -5.29
N GLY A 268 4.32 24.77 -4.15
CA GLY A 268 3.59 25.43 -3.06
C GLY A 268 2.91 24.51 -2.04
N LYS A 269 3.24 23.22 -2.02
CA LYS A 269 2.74 22.25 -1.02
C LYS A 269 3.84 21.75 -0.08
N ASP A 270 3.48 21.53 1.18
CA ASP A 270 4.32 20.93 2.22
C ASP A 270 4.33 19.40 2.10
N GLY A 271 5.02 18.87 1.08
CA GLY A 271 5.31 17.43 0.96
C GLY A 271 4.15 16.57 0.42
N ALA A 272 4.43 15.27 0.24
CA ALA A 272 3.44 14.30 -0.23
C ALA A 272 2.55 13.81 0.93
N THR A 273 1.22 13.95 0.78
CA THR A 273 0.23 13.64 1.84
C THR A 273 0.20 12.16 2.23
N VAL A 274 0.69 11.26 1.37
CA VAL A 274 0.94 9.85 1.70
C VAL A 274 1.82 9.67 2.95
N PHE A 275 2.74 10.60 3.24
CA PHE A 275 3.60 10.59 4.44
C PHE A 275 3.03 11.42 5.59
N HIS A 276 1.73 11.63 5.66
CA HIS A 276 1.12 12.29 6.83
C HIS A 276 0.75 11.27 7.92
N ALA A 277 0.81 11.71 9.17
CA ALA A 277 0.51 10.89 10.35
C ALA A 277 -0.97 10.44 10.39
N ASP A 278 -1.86 11.17 9.73
CA ASP A 278 -3.28 10.87 9.56
C ASP A 278 -3.58 10.00 8.31
N PHE A 279 -2.55 9.57 7.56
CA PHE A 279 -2.70 8.70 6.40
C PHE A 279 -1.84 7.43 6.50
N THR A 280 -0.85 7.20 5.62
CA THR A 280 0.02 5.99 5.70
C THR A 280 1.18 6.15 6.70
N GLY A 281 1.23 7.29 7.37
CA GLY A 281 2.12 7.58 8.48
C GLY A 281 3.31 8.45 8.10
N ALA A 282 3.72 9.29 9.04
CA ALA A 282 4.75 10.30 8.85
C ALA A 282 6.16 9.82 9.19
N ASN A 283 7.12 10.36 8.46
CA ASN A 283 8.54 10.29 8.77
C ASN A 283 9.19 11.67 8.50
N THR A 284 10.40 11.88 9.01
CA THR A 284 11.15 13.16 9.04
C THR A 284 11.04 14.07 7.80
N VAL A 285 11.07 15.40 8.03
CA VAL A 285 11.01 16.49 7.04
C VAL A 285 12.19 17.46 7.25
N ALA A 286 12.82 17.88 6.13
CA ALA A 286 13.84 18.92 5.89
C ALA A 286 15.06 19.07 6.83
N ASN A 287 16.25 19.12 6.23
CA ASN A 287 17.55 19.45 6.86
C ASN A 287 18.09 18.43 7.90
N ASP A 288 17.68 17.17 7.86
CA ASP A 288 18.27 16.13 8.72
C ASP A 288 19.68 15.76 8.21
N PRO A 289 20.76 15.96 8.99
CA PRO A 289 22.12 15.64 8.55
C PRO A 289 22.37 14.12 8.39
N ASP A 290 21.49 13.25 8.89
CA ASP A 290 21.62 11.79 8.84
C ASP A 290 20.58 11.17 7.88
N PHE A 291 20.69 11.53 6.60
CA PHE A 291 19.79 11.16 5.49
C PHE A 291 19.75 9.66 5.15
N MET A 292 20.45 8.80 5.90
CA MET A 292 20.47 7.34 5.73
C MET A 292 19.94 6.60 6.95
N ALA A 293 19.60 7.32 8.03
CA ALA A 293 18.91 6.72 9.15
C ALA A 293 17.52 6.24 8.71
N THR A 294 17.10 5.12 9.28
CA THR A 294 15.71 4.69 9.25
C THR A 294 14.98 5.27 10.43
N ASP A 295 13.71 5.61 10.25
CA ASP A 295 12.83 6.01 11.35
C ASP A 295 11.60 5.13 11.40
N LEU A 296 11.12 4.95 12.63
CA LEU A 296 9.75 4.53 12.84
C LEU A 296 8.78 5.51 12.21
N ILE A 297 7.69 4.94 11.72
CA ILE A 297 6.59 5.75 11.22
C ILE A 297 5.72 6.24 12.38
N ARG A 298 5.51 7.56 12.41
CA ARG A 298 4.60 8.21 13.33
C ARG A 298 3.19 8.20 12.75
N PHE A 299 2.23 7.83 13.58
CA PHE A 299 0.83 7.88 13.25
C PHE A 299 0.12 8.75 14.28
N ASP A 300 -0.94 9.44 13.85
CA ASP A 300 -1.90 10.01 14.78
C ASP A 300 -2.49 8.88 15.64
N ALA A 301 -2.72 9.14 16.92
CA ALA A 301 -3.22 8.12 17.84
C ALA A 301 -4.60 7.56 17.44
N GLY A 302 -5.38 8.33 16.67
CA GLY A 302 -6.67 7.89 16.11
C GLY A 302 -6.55 7.12 14.79
N ASN A 303 -5.37 7.05 14.16
CA ASN A 303 -5.19 6.36 12.89
C ASN A 303 -5.29 4.83 13.09
N PRO A 304 -6.13 4.10 12.33
CA PRO A 304 -6.24 2.64 12.47
C PRO A 304 -4.99 1.86 12.04
N LEU A 305 -4.02 2.51 11.38
CA LEU A 305 -2.70 1.94 11.09
C LEU A 305 -1.68 2.24 12.19
N TYR A 306 -2.08 2.87 13.31
CA TYR A 306 -1.18 3.10 14.44
C TYR A 306 -0.53 1.79 14.88
N GLY A 307 0.80 1.77 14.87
CA GLY A 307 1.55 0.58 15.23
C GLY A 307 1.55 -0.51 14.14
N TRP A 308 1.27 -0.17 12.88
CA TRP A 308 1.34 -1.12 11.77
C TRP A 308 2.62 -1.96 11.83
N ASN A 309 2.43 -3.27 11.83
CA ASN A 309 3.48 -4.25 11.96
C ASN A 309 3.46 -5.16 10.74
N ILE A 310 4.61 -5.40 10.15
CA ILE A 310 4.80 -6.32 9.06
C ILE A 310 4.85 -7.74 9.63
N PRO A 311 3.91 -8.62 9.23
CA PRO A 311 3.88 -10.02 9.69
C PRO A 311 5.23 -10.65 9.51
N GLY A 312 5.80 -11.17 10.60
CA GLY A 312 7.07 -11.86 10.48
C GLY A 312 8.25 -10.95 10.15
N ARG A 313 8.17 -9.61 10.16
CA ARG A 313 9.31 -8.74 9.73
C ARG A 313 9.56 -7.52 10.61
N GLY A 314 8.59 -7.08 11.41
CA GLY A 314 8.79 -5.97 12.37
C GLY A 314 7.95 -4.74 12.04
N PRO A 315 8.20 -3.57 12.64
CA PRO A 315 7.34 -2.40 12.47
C PRO A 315 7.52 -1.78 11.09
N LEU A 316 6.60 -0.89 10.74
CA LEU A 316 6.80 0.01 9.63
C LEU A 316 7.96 0.98 9.88
N MET A 317 8.85 1.11 8.90
CA MET A 317 10.02 2.01 8.92
C MET A 317 10.28 2.56 7.53
N ARG A 318 10.75 3.80 7.45
CA ARG A 318 11.15 4.45 6.18
C ARG A 318 12.46 5.20 6.35
N TRP A 319 13.15 5.50 5.25
CA TRP A 319 14.37 6.30 5.31
C TRP A 319 14.04 7.74 5.68
N ARG A 320 14.94 8.39 6.41
CA ARG A 320 14.86 9.83 6.65
C ARG A 320 15.18 10.61 5.39
N GLN A 321 14.16 11.12 4.72
CA GLN A 321 14.32 11.87 3.48
C GLN A 321 13.45 13.11 3.45
N ASP A 322 13.92 14.16 2.77
CA ASP A 322 13.12 15.34 2.51
C ASP A 322 11.95 15.00 1.58
N ARG A 323 10.74 14.95 2.17
CA ARG A 323 9.50 14.65 1.46
C ARG A 323 9.00 15.79 0.57
N ASN A 324 9.64 16.96 0.61
CA ASN A 324 9.30 18.12 -0.22
C ASN A 324 10.02 18.11 -1.59
N ASN A 325 11.10 17.33 -1.75
CA ASN A 325 11.91 17.33 -2.97
C ASN A 325 11.55 16.17 -3.92
N VAL A 326 10.33 16.19 -4.45
CA VAL A 326 9.75 15.20 -5.38
C VAL A 326 10.32 15.34 -6.81
N LYS A 327 11.35 16.18 -7.01
CA LYS A 327 11.95 16.50 -8.33
C LYS A 327 12.58 15.30 -9.06
N LEU A 328 12.74 14.16 -8.37
CA LEU A 328 13.27 12.93 -8.94
C LEU A 328 12.27 12.22 -9.86
N PHE A 329 10.98 12.46 -9.68
CA PHE A 329 9.93 11.77 -10.43
C PHE A 329 9.43 12.66 -11.58
N ASN A 330 9.51 12.17 -12.82
CA ASN A 330 9.16 12.94 -14.03
C ASN A 330 8.19 12.20 -14.97
N THR A 331 7.20 11.50 -14.41
CA THR A 331 6.28 10.63 -15.19
C THR A 331 5.47 11.37 -16.26
N PRO A 332 4.82 12.52 -15.98
CA PRO A 332 3.90 13.12 -16.95
C PRO A 332 4.59 13.65 -18.21
N GLY A 333 5.78 14.28 -18.08
CA GLY A 333 6.54 14.79 -19.23
C GLY A 333 7.06 13.67 -20.14
N MET A 334 7.43 12.54 -19.54
CA MET A 334 7.95 11.36 -20.25
C MET A 334 6.94 10.67 -21.14
N LEU A 335 5.64 10.74 -20.86
CA LEU A 335 4.65 9.99 -21.65
C LEU A 335 4.02 10.81 -22.78
N LEU A 336 4.22 12.13 -22.82
CA LEU A 336 3.41 13.02 -23.66
C LEU A 336 4.17 14.13 -24.40
N ASP A 337 5.49 14.16 -24.29
CA ASP A 337 6.30 15.01 -25.18
C ASP A 337 5.99 14.71 -26.66
N LYS A 338 5.49 15.75 -27.35
CA LYS A 338 5.14 15.74 -28.77
C LYS A 338 6.36 15.50 -29.67
N SER A 339 7.58 15.75 -29.19
CA SER A 339 8.81 15.52 -29.95
C SER A 339 9.07 14.05 -30.29
N LYS A 340 8.47 13.08 -29.55
CA LYS A 340 8.65 11.63 -29.74
C LYS A 340 7.34 10.87 -29.95
N ALA A 341 6.38 11.48 -30.64
CA ALA A 341 4.98 11.02 -30.78
C ALA A 341 4.75 9.57 -31.29
N GLY A 342 5.77 8.86 -31.80
CA GLY A 342 5.67 7.45 -32.19
C GLY A 342 6.21 6.43 -31.18
N LEU A 343 7.27 6.78 -30.44
CA LEU A 343 7.85 5.88 -29.42
C LEU A 343 6.96 5.81 -28.18
N LYS A 344 6.37 6.95 -27.81
CA LYS A 344 5.53 7.03 -26.61
C LYS A 344 4.19 6.33 -26.77
N SER A 345 3.69 6.15 -28.01
CA SER A 345 2.48 5.35 -28.26
C SER A 345 2.76 3.84 -28.34
N ASN A 346 4.01 3.40 -28.13
CA ASN A 346 4.40 2.00 -28.06
C ASN A 346 4.40 1.50 -26.61
N TYR A 347 3.72 0.37 -26.38
CA TYR A 347 3.61 -0.24 -25.06
C TYR A 347 4.94 -0.60 -24.41
N SER A 348 5.88 -1.23 -25.12
CA SER A 348 7.17 -1.64 -24.55
C SER A 348 7.95 -0.45 -24.00
N PHE A 349 7.91 0.67 -24.72
CA PHE A 349 8.52 1.91 -24.26
C PHE A 349 7.79 2.46 -23.03
N MET A 350 6.45 2.51 -23.05
CA MET A 350 5.65 2.99 -21.92
C MET A 350 5.86 2.14 -20.66
N ALA A 351 5.68 0.82 -20.75
CA ALA A 351 5.77 -0.09 -19.62
C ALA A 351 7.18 -0.10 -19.02
N GLY A 352 8.23 -0.21 -19.85
CA GLY A 352 9.61 -0.17 -19.39
C GLY A 352 10.01 1.19 -18.79
N SER A 353 9.54 2.29 -19.38
CA SER A 353 9.80 3.63 -18.84
C SER A 353 9.14 3.83 -17.48
N VAL A 354 7.87 3.41 -17.34
CA VAL A 354 7.11 3.52 -16.10
C VAL A 354 7.76 2.69 -14.99
N GLU A 355 8.13 1.44 -15.28
CA GLU A 355 8.79 0.55 -14.32
C GLU A 355 10.14 1.11 -13.87
N ALA A 356 10.97 1.61 -14.80
CA ALA A 356 12.25 2.21 -14.45
C ALA A 356 12.09 3.52 -13.65
N ASN A 357 11.32 4.47 -14.17
CA ASN A 357 11.08 5.76 -13.53
C ASN A 357 9.67 6.30 -13.80
N PRO A 358 8.87 6.57 -12.75
CA PRO A 358 9.28 6.72 -11.35
C PRO A 358 9.09 5.49 -10.46
N HIS A 359 8.73 4.32 -10.97
CA HIS A 359 8.45 3.17 -10.10
C HIS A 359 9.68 2.70 -9.32
N ASN A 360 10.76 2.28 -9.97
CA ASN A 360 11.94 1.77 -9.25
C ASN A 360 12.59 2.86 -8.38
N VAL A 361 12.66 4.10 -8.91
CA VAL A 361 13.18 5.26 -8.16
C VAL A 361 12.31 5.56 -6.93
N GLY A 362 10.99 5.41 -7.06
CA GLY A 362 10.02 5.62 -5.98
C GLY A 362 10.14 4.63 -4.85
N HIS A 363 10.30 3.35 -5.18
CA HIS A 363 10.65 2.31 -4.20
C HIS A 363 11.97 2.64 -3.50
N GLY A 364 12.99 2.99 -4.29
CA GLY A 364 14.32 3.43 -3.84
C GLY A 364 14.35 4.77 -3.10
N TRP A 365 13.26 5.54 -3.08
CA TRP A 365 13.15 6.81 -2.33
C TRP A 365 12.30 6.67 -1.05
N SER A 366 11.45 5.65 -0.99
CA SER A 366 10.45 5.50 0.05
C SER A 366 11.03 5.03 1.39
N GLY A 367 11.61 3.83 1.42
CA GLY A 367 12.09 3.22 2.65
C GLY A 367 12.48 1.75 2.48
N VAL A 368 13.07 1.17 3.53
CA VAL A 368 13.61 -0.20 3.57
C VAL A 368 12.64 -1.30 3.12
N TRP A 369 11.35 -1.12 3.37
CA TRP A 369 10.33 -2.10 2.97
C TRP A 369 9.97 -1.94 1.49
N MET A 370 9.73 -0.71 1.04
CA MET A 370 9.43 -0.39 -0.35
C MET A 370 10.60 -0.67 -1.28
N SER A 371 11.85 -0.48 -0.84
CA SER A 371 13.04 -0.77 -1.63
C SER A 371 13.32 -2.25 -1.85
N ASN A 372 12.60 -3.13 -1.15
CA ASN A 372 12.67 -4.56 -1.36
C ASN A 372 11.48 -4.96 -2.23
N CYS A 373 11.71 -5.20 -3.53
CA CYS A 373 10.63 -5.53 -4.46
C CYS A 373 9.74 -6.64 -3.91
N MET A 374 10.31 -7.74 -3.42
CA MET A 374 9.57 -8.90 -2.91
C MET A 374 8.52 -8.55 -1.86
N ILE A 375 8.84 -7.67 -0.92
CA ILE A 375 8.00 -7.46 0.27
C ILE A 375 7.48 -6.03 0.38
N SER A 376 7.67 -5.22 -0.65
CA SER A 376 7.18 -3.85 -0.73
C SER A 376 5.68 -3.70 -0.41
N PRO A 377 4.78 -4.65 -0.75
CA PRO A 377 3.37 -4.57 -0.32
C PRO A 377 3.15 -4.61 1.19
N SER A 378 4.17 -4.91 1.99
CA SER A 378 4.11 -4.85 3.44
C SER A 378 3.88 -3.44 3.99
N ASP A 379 4.34 -2.42 3.28
CA ASP A 379 4.09 -1.01 3.58
C ASP A 379 2.72 -0.59 2.99
N PRO A 380 1.77 -0.09 3.81
CA PRO A 380 0.48 0.44 3.35
C PRO A 380 0.55 1.44 2.19
N MET A 381 1.67 2.15 2.05
CA MET A 381 1.90 3.10 0.96
C MET A 381 2.04 2.42 -0.42
N PHE A 382 2.39 1.13 -0.47
CA PHE A 382 2.48 0.37 -1.73
C PHE A 382 1.21 0.51 -2.56
N TRP A 383 0.04 0.47 -1.92
CA TRP A 383 -1.25 0.48 -2.61
C TRP A 383 -1.52 1.79 -3.34
N PRO A 384 -1.47 2.98 -2.71
CA PRO A 384 -1.60 4.23 -3.44
C PRO A 384 -0.46 4.49 -4.42
N PHE A 385 0.75 4.00 -4.12
CA PHE A 385 1.91 4.07 -5.01
C PHE A 385 1.67 3.30 -6.32
N HIS A 386 1.27 2.03 -6.25
CA HIS A 386 1.00 1.20 -7.44
C HIS A 386 -0.28 1.59 -8.17
N THR A 387 -1.27 2.12 -7.46
CA THR A 387 -2.49 2.65 -8.09
C THR A 387 -2.18 3.85 -9.01
N TYR A 388 -1.12 4.62 -8.71
CA TYR A 388 -0.67 5.67 -9.61
C TYR A 388 -0.09 5.12 -10.92
N PHE A 389 0.66 4.04 -10.89
CA PHE A 389 1.17 3.41 -12.11
C PHE A 389 0.08 2.77 -12.96
N ASP A 390 -0.94 2.24 -12.29
CA ASP A 390 -2.14 1.78 -12.96
C ASP A 390 -2.91 2.93 -13.63
N TRP A 391 -3.03 4.08 -12.93
CA TRP A 391 -3.58 5.32 -13.48
C TRP A 391 -2.76 5.81 -14.69
N VAL A 392 -1.43 5.80 -14.60
CA VAL A 392 -0.54 6.20 -15.68
C VAL A 392 -0.79 5.36 -16.93
N TRP A 393 -0.92 4.04 -16.78
CA TRP A 393 -1.25 3.16 -17.90
C TRP A 393 -2.64 3.46 -18.45
N ALA A 394 -3.67 3.57 -17.61
CA ALA A 394 -5.03 3.92 -18.03
C ALA A 394 -5.08 5.26 -18.80
N ALA A 395 -4.31 6.26 -18.34
CA ALA A 395 -4.25 7.57 -18.95
C ALA A 395 -3.48 7.55 -20.28
N TRP A 396 -2.45 6.71 -20.41
CA TRP A 396 -1.79 6.42 -21.69
C TRP A 396 -2.75 5.74 -22.67
N GLN A 397 -3.53 4.77 -22.20
CA GLN A 397 -4.52 4.07 -23.02
C GLN A 397 -5.58 5.03 -23.55
N GLN A 398 -6.05 5.92 -22.68
CA GLN A 398 -6.97 6.99 -23.01
C GLN A 398 -6.41 7.92 -24.09
N HIS A 399 -5.16 8.35 -23.92
CA HIS A 399 -4.54 9.31 -24.83
C HIS A 399 -4.32 8.75 -26.24
N TYR A 400 -3.99 7.46 -26.34
CA TYR A 400 -3.61 6.82 -27.61
C TYR A 400 -4.66 5.87 -28.20
N ASP A 401 -5.88 5.79 -27.62
CA ASP A 401 -6.93 4.83 -27.99
C ASP A 401 -6.43 3.36 -27.96
N ARG A 402 -5.81 2.97 -26.83
CA ARG A 402 -5.14 1.68 -26.66
C ARG A 402 -5.90 0.73 -25.74
N PHE A 403 -7.10 0.33 -26.16
CA PHE A 403 -7.97 -0.57 -25.41
C PHE A 403 -8.20 -1.95 -26.07
N ARG A 404 -7.61 -2.21 -27.24
CA ARG A 404 -7.85 -3.47 -27.97
C ARG A 404 -6.96 -4.59 -27.42
N SER A 405 -7.48 -5.79 -27.20
CA SER A 405 -6.72 -6.93 -26.65
C SER A 405 -6.55 -8.10 -27.64
N ASP A 406 -6.88 -7.88 -28.91
CA ASP A 406 -6.82 -8.90 -29.98
C ASP A 406 -5.41 -9.30 -30.42
N GLY A 407 -4.41 -8.47 -30.08
CA GLY A 407 -3.00 -8.63 -30.45
C GLY A 407 -2.68 -8.17 -31.87
N ALA A 408 -3.59 -7.48 -32.56
CA ALA A 408 -3.38 -7.04 -33.94
C ALA A 408 -2.32 -5.92 -34.07
N ASP A 409 -2.20 -5.07 -33.04
CA ASP A 409 -1.26 -3.94 -33.02
C ASP A 409 -0.16 -4.17 -31.96
N PRO A 410 1.12 -4.34 -32.34
CA PRO A 410 2.20 -4.53 -31.38
C PRO A 410 2.51 -3.28 -30.54
N ALA A 411 2.05 -2.10 -30.93
CA ALA A 411 2.21 -0.90 -30.11
C ALA A 411 1.19 -0.84 -28.95
N GLN A 412 0.16 -1.70 -28.96
CA GLN A 412 -0.83 -1.85 -27.89
C GLN A 412 -0.29 -2.66 -26.71
N TYR A 413 0.42 -3.74 -27.02
CA TYR A 413 1.08 -4.62 -26.07
C TYR A 413 2.10 -5.45 -26.85
N TRP A 414 3.28 -5.67 -26.27
CA TRP A 414 4.29 -6.54 -26.85
C TRP A 414 5.03 -7.30 -25.75
N PRO A 415 5.23 -8.62 -25.87
CA PRO A 415 4.84 -9.48 -26.99
C PRO A 415 3.33 -9.72 -27.10
N ASN A 416 2.78 -9.65 -28.33
CA ASN A 416 1.33 -9.75 -28.61
C ASN A 416 0.83 -11.18 -28.91
N ASP A 417 1.65 -12.18 -28.67
CA ASP A 417 1.40 -13.60 -28.93
C ASP A 417 1.27 -14.41 -27.62
N ALA A 418 1.48 -15.73 -27.71
CA ALA A 418 1.64 -16.63 -26.57
C ALA A 418 3.09 -17.11 -26.53
N TYR A 419 3.62 -17.36 -25.34
CA TYR A 419 4.98 -17.86 -25.17
C TYR A 419 5.19 -19.21 -25.88
N ALA A 420 6.33 -19.36 -26.55
CA ALA A 420 6.75 -20.60 -27.22
C ALA A 420 8.14 -21.03 -26.73
N ASP A 421 8.21 -22.14 -25.99
CA ASP A 421 9.47 -22.67 -25.44
C ASP A 421 10.46 -23.04 -26.57
N GLY A 422 11.75 -22.78 -26.34
CA GLY A 422 12.81 -23.05 -27.33
C GLY A 422 12.85 -22.10 -28.53
N ASN A 423 12.02 -21.06 -28.58
CA ASN A 423 12.08 -19.98 -29.57
C ASN A 423 12.44 -18.65 -28.89
N PRO A 424 13.73 -18.41 -28.55
CA PRO A 424 14.18 -17.31 -27.69
C PRO A 424 14.24 -15.96 -28.42
N SER A 425 13.32 -15.67 -29.35
CA SER A 425 13.32 -14.38 -30.06
C SER A 425 13.24 -13.17 -29.12
N ASN A 426 12.91 -13.38 -27.84
CA ASN A 426 13.04 -12.36 -26.81
C ASN A 426 13.50 -12.95 -25.46
N GLN A 427 14.80 -12.86 -25.16
CA GLN A 427 15.35 -13.17 -23.83
C GLN A 427 14.82 -12.25 -22.71
N THR A 428 14.06 -11.21 -23.07
CA THR A 428 13.53 -10.16 -22.18
C THR A 428 12.14 -10.45 -21.61
N ASN A 429 11.38 -11.40 -22.17
CA ASN A 429 10.00 -11.67 -21.75
C ASN A 429 9.81 -13.17 -21.44
N PRO A 430 9.65 -13.54 -20.16
CA PRO A 430 9.39 -14.93 -19.78
C PRO A 430 7.91 -15.30 -19.94
N LEU A 431 7.64 -16.60 -19.82
CA LEU A 431 6.29 -17.16 -19.80
C LEU A 431 5.41 -16.44 -18.76
N GLY A 432 4.23 -15.99 -19.16
CA GLY A 432 3.33 -15.17 -18.33
C GLY A 432 3.33 -13.69 -18.72
N HIS A 433 4.33 -13.23 -19.48
CA HIS A 433 4.43 -11.84 -19.91
C HIS A 433 3.92 -11.59 -21.34
N HIS A 434 3.67 -12.65 -22.12
CA HIS A 434 3.06 -12.47 -23.44
C HIS A 434 1.56 -12.22 -23.30
N LEU A 435 0.98 -11.47 -24.25
CA LEU A 435 -0.41 -11.02 -24.22
C LEU A 435 -1.43 -12.15 -23.93
N ARG A 436 -1.15 -13.35 -24.46
CA ARG A 436 -2.04 -14.51 -24.40
C ARG A 436 -1.65 -15.52 -23.32
N ASP A 437 -0.58 -15.27 -22.58
CA ASP A 437 -0.17 -16.14 -21.48
C ASP A 437 -1.08 -15.93 -20.28
N THR A 438 -1.39 -17.00 -19.56
CA THR A 438 -1.95 -16.85 -18.22
C THR A 438 -0.87 -16.38 -17.25
N MET A 439 -1.17 -15.38 -16.44
CA MET A 439 -0.28 -14.85 -15.41
C MET A 439 -0.28 -15.77 -14.17
N TRP A 440 0.92 -15.97 -13.61
CA TRP A 440 1.09 -16.55 -12.27
C TRP A 440 0.74 -15.47 -11.23
N PRO A 441 0.14 -15.79 -10.07
CA PRO A 441 -0.14 -17.13 -9.53
C PRO A 441 -1.50 -17.70 -9.93
N TRP A 442 -2.37 -16.92 -10.55
CA TRP A 442 -3.78 -17.27 -10.74
C TRP A 442 -4.03 -18.48 -11.63
N ASN A 443 -3.05 -18.89 -12.45
CA ASN A 443 -3.14 -20.12 -13.21
C ASN A 443 -2.97 -21.39 -12.35
N GLY A 444 -2.42 -21.27 -11.14
CA GLY A 444 -2.11 -22.38 -10.24
C GLY A 444 -0.91 -23.21 -10.67
N ASP A 445 -0.17 -22.75 -11.69
CA ASP A 445 0.95 -23.49 -12.24
C ASP A 445 2.14 -23.42 -11.29
N ILE A 446 2.72 -24.58 -11.00
CA ILE A 446 4.00 -24.73 -10.31
C ILE A 446 5.01 -25.28 -11.30
N GLN A 447 6.30 -25.09 -11.01
CA GLN A 447 7.42 -25.53 -11.83
C GLN A 447 7.14 -26.86 -12.59
N PRO A 448 6.97 -26.83 -13.93
CA PRO A 448 6.83 -28.06 -14.71
C PRO A 448 8.13 -28.86 -14.66
N THR A 449 8.03 -30.18 -14.75
CA THR A 449 9.21 -31.07 -14.86
C THR A 449 9.03 -32.01 -16.05
N PRO A 450 9.94 -32.01 -17.06
CA PRO A 450 11.09 -31.13 -17.24
C PRO A 450 10.74 -29.82 -17.99
N VAL A 451 11.47 -28.73 -17.71
CA VAL A 451 11.44 -27.48 -18.50
C VAL A 451 12.84 -27.23 -19.06
N ALA A 452 12.95 -26.89 -20.35
CA ALA A 452 14.22 -26.80 -21.05
C ALA A 452 14.95 -25.46 -20.85
N THR A 453 14.22 -24.35 -20.64
CA THR A 453 14.78 -22.99 -20.58
C THR A 453 14.44 -22.28 -19.26
N PHE A 454 15.27 -21.31 -18.83
CA PHE A 454 14.98 -20.50 -17.64
C PHE A 454 13.68 -19.70 -17.79
N SER A 455 13.44 -19.08 -18.95
CA SER A 455 12.26 -18.25 -19.23
C SER A 455 10.91 -18.96 -19.13
N ALA A 456 10.88 -20.30 -19.19
CA ALA A 456 9.66 -21.11 -19.04
C ALA A 456 9.43 -21.61 -17.60
N ARG A 457 10.33 -21.28 -16.66
CA ARG A 457 10.25 -21.74 -15.27
C ARG A 457 9.22 -20.95 -14.47
N ARG A 458 8.69 -21.59 -13.42
CA ARG A 458 7.70 -21.04 -12.49
C ARG A 458 8.19 -21.22 -11.05
N PRO A 459 7.64 -20.46 -10.09
CA PRO A 459 7.87 -20.74 -8.69
C PRO A 459 7.60 -22.23 -8.33
N PRO A 460 8.40 -22.85 -7.44
CA PRO A 460 8.20 -24.23 -7.01
C PRO A 460 6.96 -24.42 -6.13
N GLU A 461 6.34 -23.31 -5.72
CA GLU A 461 5.10 -23.25 -4.95
C GLU A 461 4.14 -22.25 -5.59
N THR A 462 2.83 -22.52 -5.52
CA THR A 462 1.80 -21.54 -5.88
C THR A 462 1.30 -20.83 -4.62
N VAL A 463 0.54 -19.76 -4.80
CA VAL A 463 -0.08 -18.94 -3.75
C VAL A 463 -1.51 -18.61 -4.16
N GLY A 464 -2.48 -18.97 -3.31
CA GLY A 464 -3.90 -18.76 -3.62
C GLY A 464 -4.45 -19.75 -4.65
N GLY A 465 -5.24 -19.23 -5.60
CA GLY A 465 -5.96 -20.00 -6.60
C GLY A 465 -6.37 -19.11 -7.78
N PRO A 466 -7.34 -19.52 -8.62
CA PRO A 466 -7.79 -18.70 -9.73
C PRO A 466 -8.32 -17.35 -9.26
N PHE A 467 -8.14 -16.34 -10.12
CA PHE A 467 -8.63 -14.98 -9.88
C PHE A 467 -10.13 -15.03 -9.61
N ALA A 468 -10.55 -14.50 -8.48
CA ALA A 468 -11.93 -14.67 -8.02
C ALA A 468 -12.93 -13.96 -8.94
N ALA A 469 -14.09 -14.58 -9.13
CA ALA A 469 -15.22 -13.93 -9.77
C ALA A 469 -15.61 -12.64 -9.03
N SER A 470 -16.04 -11.61 -9.76
CA SER A 470 -16.52 -10.35 -9.18
C SER A 470 -17.75 -10.55 -8.28
N GLY A 471 -18.59 -11.54 -8.61
CA GLY A 471 -19.90 -11.75 -7.99
C GLY A 471 -20.94 -10.71 -8.39
N VAL A 472 -20.60 -9.79 -9.30
CA VAL A 472 -21.46 -8.68 -9.75
C VAL A 472 -21.75 -8.87 -11.24
N PRO A 473 -23.02 -9.02 -11.66
CA PRO A 473 -23.40 -9.15 -13.06
C PRO A 473 -22.81 -8.03 -13.94
N GLY A 474 -22.11 -8.39 -15.02
CA GLY A 474 -21.49 -7.42 -15.93
C GLY A 474 -20.07 -6.97 -15.56
N LEU A 475 -19.59 -7.25 -14.34
CA LEU A 475 -18.20 -6.95 -13.96
C LEU A 475 -17.28 -8.17 -14.12
N TRP A 476 -16.15 -8.00 -14.78
CA TRP A 476 -15.18 -9.05 -15.05
C TRP A 476 -14.44 -9.53 -13.78
N PRO A 477 -14.12 -10.82 -13.60
CA PRO A 477 -14.66 -11.94 -14.37
C PRO A 477 -15.97 -12.43 -13.72
N GLN A 478 -16.90 -12.92 -14.53
CA GLN A 478 -18.16 -13.49 -14.04
C GLN A 478 -17.98 -14.86 -13.37
N THR A 479 -16.89 -15.55 -13.67
CA THR A 479 -16.51 -16.85 -13.09
C THR A 479 -15.02 -16.81 -12.71
N PRO A 480 -14.54 -17.68 -11.81
CA PRO A 480 -13.12 -17.71 -11.49
C PRO A 480 -12.25 -17.85 -12.75
N ALA A 481 -11.23 -17.01 -12.90
CA ALA A 481 -10.47 -16.86 -14.13
C ALA A 481 -8.97 -17.12 -13.95
N LYS A 482 -8.30 -17.47 -15.05
CA LYS A 482 -6.84 -17.46 -15.17
C LYS A 482 -6.47 -16.25 -16.05
N PRO A 483 -6.29 -15.05 -15.47
CA PRO A 483 -6.08 -13.83 -16.23
C PRO A 483 -4.87 -13.92 -17.14
N THR A 484 -4.97 -13.27 -18.30
CA THR A 484 -3.85 -12.95 -19.17
C THR A 484 -3.57 -11.45 -19.11
N PRO A 485 -2.40 -10.95 -19.56
CA PRO A 485 -2.18 -9.51 -19.70
C PRO A 485 -3.26 -8.85 -20.58
N GLY A 486 -3.72 -9.54 -21.62
CA GLY A 486 -4.79 -9.06 -22.51
C GLY A 486 -6.13 -8.82 -21.81
N ALA A 487 -6.46 -9.59 -20.77
CA ALA A 487 -7.70 -9.41 -20.00
C ALA A 487 -7.77 -8.08 -19.23
N PHE A 488 -6.61 -7.44 -18.99
CA PHE A 488 -6.50 -6.21 -18.21
C PHE A 488 -6.24 -4.95 -19.05
N ILE A 489 -6.13 -5.10 -20.37
CA ILE A 489 -6.02 -3.96 -21.29
C ILE A 489 -7.32 -3.14 -21.24
N ASP A 490 -8.48 -3.75 -21.50
CA ASP A 490 -9.75 -3.03 -21.55
C ASP A 490 -10.44 -2.93 -20.18
N TYR A 491 -9.75 -2.37 -19.19
CA TYR A 491 -10.17 -2.39 -17.79
C TYR A 491 -11.56 -1.79 -17.52
N ALA A 492 -12.07 -0.92 -18.41
CA ALA A 492 -13.36 -0.23 -18.30
C ALA A 492 -14.38 -0.71 -19.35
N GLY A 493 -14.12 -1.83 -20.03
CA GLY A 493 -15.00 -2.42 -21.03
C GLY A 493 -15.35 -1.46 -22.18
N TYR A 494 -14.41 -0.60 -22.58
CA TYR A 494 -14.62 0.37 -23.65
C TYR A 494 -14.71 -0.30 -25.02
N VAL A 495 -13.94 -1.34 -25.30
CA VAL A 495 -14.02 -2.11 -26.57
C VAL A 495 -14.93 -3.32 -26.40
N THR A 496 -14.77 -4.07 -25.31
CA THR A 496 -15.48 -5.31 -25.02
C THR A 496 -16.14 -5.21 -23.64
N SER A 497 -17.46 -5.06 -23.60
CA SER A 497 -18.17 -4.68 -22.36
C SER A 497 -18.08 -5.71 -21.22
N ASP A 498 -17.73 -6.97 -21.51
CA ASP A 498 -17.56 -8.02 -20.49
C ASP A 498 -16.20 -8.00 -19.79
N THR A 499 -15.32 -7.06 -20.14
CA THR A 499 -14.01 -6.83 -19.52
C THR A 499 -13.99 -5.71 -18.47
N ASP A 500 -15.12 -5.02 -18.26
CA ASP A 500 -15.24 -3.97 -17.25
C ASP A 500 -14.91 -4.54 -15.86
N SER A 501 -13.82 -4.06 -15.28
CA SER A 501 -13.33 -4.52 -13.98
C SER A 501 -14.00 -3.81 -12.80
N GLY A 502 -14.87 -2.82 -13.07
CA GLY A 502 -15.51 -1.97 -12.07
C GLY A 502 -14.57 -0.90 -11.52
N VAL A 503 -13.62 -0.45 -12.33
CA VAL A 503 -12.58 0.54 -11.99
C VAL A 503 -12.74 1.78 -12.87
N GLY A 504 -12.66 2.96 -12.25
CA GLY A 504 -12.59 4.25 -12.93
C GLY A 504 -11.72 5.21 -12.16
N TYR A 505 -11.28 6.29 -12.80
CA TYR A 505 -10.43 7.31 -12.20
C TYR A 505 -11.11 8.66 -12.26
N ASP A 506 -11.00 9.45 -11.19
CA ASP A 506 -11.68 10.74 -11.04
C ASP A 506 -11.45 11.75 -12.17
N ASN A 507 -10.32 11.65 -12.87
CA ASN A 507 -9.91 12.57 -13.93
C ASN A 507 -9.75 11.90 -15.32
N LEU A 508 -10.13 10.63 -15.48
CA LEU A 508 -10.12 9.94 -16.78
C LEU A 508 -11.56 9.57 -17.18
N PRO A 509 -12.10 10.13 -18.29
CA PRO A 509 -13.43 9.76 -18.76
C PRO A 509 -13.43 8.35 -19.37
N TRP A 510 -14.61 7.75 -19.56
CA TRP A 510 -14.72 6.41 -20.12
C TRP A 510 -14.30 6.32 -21.60
N SER A 511 -14.65 7.31 -22.44
CA SER A 511 -14.26 7.30 -23.86
C SER A 511 -13.03 8.19 -24.12
N PRO A 512 -12.00 7.68 -24.84
CA PRO A 512 -10.83 8.46 -25.26
C PRO A 512 -11.19 9.70 -26.08
N LYS A 513 -12.36 9.74 -26.73
CA LYS A 513 -12.81 10.92 -27.50
C LYS A 513 -13.39 12.04 -26.66
N GLN A 514 -13.68 11.80 -25.37
CA GLN A 514 -14.18 12.84 -24.46
C GLN A 514 -13.07 13.77 -23.95
N GLN A 515 -11.78 13.44 -24.19
CA GLN A 515 -10.66 14.20 -23.67
C GLN A 515 -10.35 15.42 -24.56
N ALA A 516 -10.59 16.63 -24.05
CA ALA A 516 -10.39 17.86 -24.83
C ALA A 516 -8.99 18.51 -24.74
N GLN A 517 -8.14 18.19 -23.75
CA GLN A 517 -6.78 18.75 -23.63
C GLN A 517 -5.85 17.85 -22.77
N PRO A 518 -4.52 17.89 -23.00
CA PRO A 518 -3.57 16.91 -22.49
C PRO A 518 -3.30 17.11 -20.99
N PHE A 519 -3.00 16.01 -20.29
CA PHE A 519 -2.10 15.97 -19.12
C PHE A 519 -1.27 17.25 -18.99
N GLN A 520 -1.48 18.00 -17.93
CA GLN A 520 -0.59 19.09 -17.56
C GLN A 520 0.67 18.50 -16.92
N GLY A 521 1.62 18.12 -17.77
CA GLY A 521 3.02 17.94 -17.40
C GLY A 521 3.83 19.04 -18.06
N ASN A 522 4.76 19.64 -17.33
CA ASN A 522 5.59 20.78 -17.74
C ASN A 522 6.05 20.75 -19.21
N THR A 523 6.20 21.94 -19.79
CA THR A 523 6.90 22.20 -21.06
C THR A 523 8.05 21.23 -21.25
N ALA A 524 8.14 20.59 -22.43
CA ALA A 524 9.26 19.72 -22.79
C ALA A 524 10.57 20.37 -22.31
N PRO A 525 11.43 19.65 -21.57
CA PRO A 525 12.69 20.22 -21.16
C PRO A 525 13.45 20.68 -22.41
N PRO A 526 14.10 21.86 -22.37
CA PRO A 526 14.81 22.34 -23.53
C PRO A 526 15.83 21.27 -23.97
N PRO A 527 15.98 21.00 -25.29
CA PRO A 527 16.97 20.06 -25.83
C PRO A 527 18.42 20.30 -25.34
N ALA A 528 18.68 21.43 -24.66
CA ALA A 528 19.94 21.82 -24.08
C ALA A 528 20.22 21.28 -22.66
N ALA A 529 19.25 20.72 -21.91
CA ALA A 529 19.46 20.36 -20.50
C ALA A 529 20.59 19.36 -20.27
N LEU A 530 20.66 18.29 -21.09
CA LEU A 530 21.76 17.32 -21.04
C LEU A 530 23.10 17.94 -21.44
N ALA A 531 23.11 18.81 -22.44
CA ALA A 531 24.33 19.51 -22.86
C ALA A 531 24.86 20.43 -21.75
N VAL A 532 23.97 21.17 -21.07
CA VAL A 532 24.34 22.00 -19.92
C VAL A 532 24.82 21.14 -18.75
N PHE A 533 24.16 20.01 -18.47
CA PHE A 533 24.59 19.08 -17.43
C PHE A 533 26.01 18.52 -17.66
N LEU A 534 26.33 18.16 -18.91
CA LEU A 534 27.64 17.60 -19.28
C LEU A 534 28.74 18.67 -19.44
N ALA A 535 28.38 19.95 -19.54
CA ALA A 535 29.30 21.05 -19.76
C ALA A 535 30.08 21.42 -18.47
N LYS A 536 31.34 21.00 -18.39
CA LYS A 536 32.22 21.19 -17.22
C LYS A 536 32.51 22.65 -16.86
N ASP A 537 32.34 23.57 -17.81
CA ASP A 537 32.53 25.01 -17.63
C ASP A 537 31.32 25.70 -16.99
N ARG A 538 30.20 24.99 -16.82
CA ARG A 538 29.00 25.52 -16.15
C ARG A 538 29.07 25.36 -14.62
N PRO A 539 28.47 26.29 -13.86
CA PRO A 539 28.39 26.17 -12.39
C PRO A 539 27.70 24.87 -11.94
N ALA A 540 28.17 24.28 -10.85
CA ALA A 540 27.60 23.04 -10.29
C ALA A 540 26.10 23.14 -10.02
N ALA A 541 25.65 24.21 -9.37
CA ALA A 541 24.22 24.43 -9.07
C ALA A 541 23.34 24.46 -10.33
N GLU A 542 23.82 25.08 -11.41
CA GLU A 542 23.10 25.12 -12.69
C GLU A 542 23.08 23.72 -13.33
N ARG A 543 24.20 22.99 -13.29
CA ARG A 543 24.27 21.62 -13.79
C ARG A 543 23.31 20.71 -13.01
N VAL A 544 23.28 20.79 -11.68
CA VAL A 544 22.35 20.01 -10.83
C VAL A 544 20.89 20.34 -11.16
N GLU A 545 20.55 21.62 -11.31
CA GLU A 545 19.19 22.05 -11.70
C GLU A 545 18.78 21.46 -13.07
N GLN A 546 19.66 21.55 -14.06
CA GLN A 546 19.43 21.00 -15.40
C GLN A 546 19.42 19.47 -15.40
N GLY A 547 20.20 18.83 -14.51
CA GLY A 547 20.21 17.38 -14.31
C GLY A 547 18.83 16.82 -13.96
N GLY A 548 18.04 17.55 -13.17
CA GLY A 548 16.65 17.21 -12.88
C GLY A 548 15.74 17.24 -14.11
N GLN A 549 16.08 18.03 -15.13
CA GLN A 549 15.29 18.28 -16.34
C GLN A 549 15.76 17.50 -17.57
N VAL A 550 16.78 16.64 -17.45
CA VAL A 550 17.33 15.88 -18.57
C VAL A 550 16.27 15.00 -19.27
N ASP A 551 16.20 15.06 -20.60
CA ASP A 551 15.44 14.10 -21.41
C ASP A 551 16.05 12.71 -21.28
N LEU A 552 15.28 11.74 -20.77
CA LEU A 552 15.80 10.42 -20.43
C LEU A 552 16.24 9.61 -21.65
N ALA A 553 15.63 9.83 -22.81
CA ALA A 553 16.06 9.14 -24.02
C ALA A 553 17.36 9.74 -24.59
N ALA A 554 17.56 11.05 -24.50
CA ALA A 554 18.89 11.64 -24.77
C ALA A 554 19.94 11.17 -23.76
N ALA A 555 19.57 10.99 -22.49
CA ALA A 555 20.46 10.44 -21.47
C ALA A 555 20.78 8.95 -21.70
N LEU A 556 19.85 8.17 -22.24
CA LEU A 556 20.09 6.79 -22.68
C LEU A 556 21.14 6.74 -23.79
N ASP A 557 21.02 7.60 -24.80
CA ASP A 557 22.03 7.70 -25.86
C ASP A 557 23.40 8.17 -25.34
N ALA A 558 23.43 8.89 -24.22
CA ALA A 558 24.63 9.46 -23.59
C ALA A 558 25.02 8.76 -22.28
N GLU A 559 24.52 7.55 -22.02
CA GLU A 559 24.63 6.85 -20.73
C GLU A 559 26.08 6.77 -20.23
N THR A 560 27.02 6.43 -21.13
CA THR A 560 28.45 6.37 -20.81
C THR A 560 29.02 7.73 -20.39
N ALA A 561 28.58 8.82 -21.02
CA ALA A 561 29.03 10.16 -20.67
C ALA A 561 28.52 10.57 -19.28
N VAL A 562 27.26 10.25 -18.97
CA VAL A 562 26.67 10.50 -17.65
C VAL A 562 27.38 9.67 -16.57
N ALA A 563 27.63 8.37 -16.82
CA ALA A 563 28.44 7.54 -15.93
C ALA A 563 29.85 8.09 -15.72
N GLY A 564 30.46 8.65 -16.77
CA GLY A 564 31.73 9.35 -16.68
C GLY A 564 31.71 10.55 -15.72
N VAL A 565 30.60 11.29 -15.64
CA VAL A 565 30.43 12.38 -14.65
C VAL A 565 30.37 11.83 -13.23
N ALA A 566 29.59 10.77 -12.98
CA ALA A 566 29.49 10.15 -11.65
C ALA A 566 30.84 9.62 -11.13
N LEU A 567 31.66 9.04 -12.02
CA LEU A 567 32.96 8.45 -11.72
C LEU A 567 34.10 9.47 -11.58
N ALA A 568 33.89 10.73 -12.00
CA ALA A 568 34.94 11.74 -11.98
C ALA A 568 35.20 12.26 -10.55
N THR A 569 36.22 11.74 -9.88
CA THR A 569 36.56 12.09 -8.48
C THR A 569 36.85 13.57 -8.23
N GLY A 570 37.24 14.32 -9.26
CA GLY A 570 37.45 15.78 -9.22
C GLY A 570 36.22 16.63 -9.54
N GLU A 571 35.06 16.01 -9.83
CA GLU A 571 33.79 16.69 -10.09
C GLU A 571 33.06 17.03 -8.78
N ASP A 572 32.22 18.07 -8.82
CA ASP A 572 31.42 18.48 -7.66
C ASP A 572 30.53 17.31 -7.17
N PRO A 573 30.52 16.99 -5.86
CA PRO A 573 29.73 15.87 -5.32
C PRO A 573 28.23 15.95 -5.61
N GLU A 574 27.64 17.15 -5.69
CA GLU A 574 26.22 17.32 -6.04
C GLU A 574 25.98 17.01 -7.52
N VAL A 575 26.90 17.38 -8.40
CA VAL A 575 26.85 17.04 -9.84
C VAL A 575 27.02 15.53 -10.04
N ARG A 576 27.92 14.89 -9.29
CA ARG A 576 28.10 13.43 -9.30
C ARG A 576 26.86 12.70 -8.80
N ALA A 577 26.22 13.21 -7.75
CA ALA A 577 24.94 12.70 -7.26
C ALA A 577 23.84 12.85 -8.32
N ALA A 578 23.73 14.02 -8.96
CA ALA A 578 22.79 14.23 -10.05
C ALA A 578 23.06 13.30 -11.26
N ALA A 579 24.32 12.93 -11.53
CA ALA A 579 24.67 11.96 -12.58
C ALA A 579 24.14 10.55 -12.26
N LEU A 580 24.34 10.08 -11.01
CA LEU A 580 23.77 8.81 -10.55
C LEU A 580 22.23 8.81 -10.64
N ASP A 581 21.60 9.95 -10.35
CA ASP A 581 20.14 10.11 -10.44
C ASP A 581 19.64 10.12 -11.88
N ILE A 582 20.41 10.66 -12.83
CA ILE A 582 20.12 10.52 -14.26
C ILE A 582 20.21 9.05 -14.66
N LEU A 583 21.29 8.34 -14.29
CA LEU A 583 21.45 6.92 -14.63
C LEU A 583 20.34 6.07 -14.05
N ALA A 584 19.98 6.25 -12.78
CA ALA A 584 18.94 5.46 -12.11
C ALA A 584 17.57 5.57 -12.80
N ARG A 585 17.31 6.71 -13.47
CA ARG A 585 16.09 6.96 -14.24
C ARG A 585 16.10 6.35 -15.65
N VAL A 586 17.26 5.91 -16.14
CA VAL A 586 17.48 5.46 -17.53
C VAL A 586 17.83 3.97 -17.58
N ASP A 587 18.87 3.56 -16.84
CA ASP A 587 19.23 2.16 -16.63
C ASP A 587 19.62 1.94 -15.16
N THR A 588 18.72 1.32 -14.40
CA THR A 588 18.95 1.01 -12.99
C THR A 588 20.17 0.11 -12.80
N ALA A 589 20.47 -0.81 -13.72
CA ALA A 589 21.62 -1.70 -13.60
C ALA A 589 22.95 -0.93 -13.70
N THR A 590 23.13 -0.11 -14.75
CA THR A 590 24.32 0.74 -14.88
C THR A 590 24.44 1.74 -13.73
N ALA A 591 23.34 2.30 -13.24
CA ALA A 591 23.35 3.18 -12.08
C ALA A 591 23.91 2.48 -10.84
N VAL A 592 23.43 1.26 -10.55
CA VAL A 592 23.88 0.42 -9.42
C VAL A 592 25.36 0.07 -9.58
N GLU A 593 25.78 -0.42 -10.75
CA GLU A 593 27.19 -0.74 -11.05
C GLU A 593 28.10 0.47 -10.89
N THR A 594 27.64 1.65 -11.32
CA THR A 594 28.37 2.92 -11.17
C THR A 594 28.43 3.35 -9.70
N ALA A 595 27.34 3.19 -8.94
CA ALA A 595 27.29 3.51 -7.51
C ALA A 595 28.30 2.66 -6.70
N TYR A 596 28.42 1.36 -6.99
CA TYR A 596 29.45 0.50 -6.38
C TYR A 596 30.88 0.99 -6.64
N LYS A 597 31.15 1.59 -7.81
CA LYS A 597 32.46 2.15 -8.15
C LYS A 597 32.74 3.49 -7.45
N VAL A 598 31.69 4.24 -7.10
CA VAL A 598 31.76 5.56 -6.44
C VAL A 598 31.81 5.45 -4.91
N GLU A 599 31.33 4.36 -4.31
CA GLU A 599 31.25 4.17 -2.85
C GLU A 599 32.56 4.50 -2.11
N GLY A 600 33.70 4.05 -2.64
CA GLY A 600 35.00 4.23 -2.00
C GLY A 600 35.47 5.69 -1.84
N ASP A 601 34.91 6.63 -2.62
CA ASP A 601 35.29 8.04 -2.59
C ASP A 601 34.13 9.00 -2.30
N ALA A 602 32.91 8.49 -2.07
CA ALA A 602 31.71 9.26 -1.72
C ALA A 602 31.76 9.82 -0.29
N LYS A 603 32.59 10.85 -0.06
CA LYS A 603 32.78 11.47 1.28
C LYS A 603 31.78 12.57 1.62
N SER A 604 31.09 13.13 0.61
CA SER A 604 30.04 14.14 0.82
C SER A 604 28.72 13.47 1.21
N PRO A 605 27.96 14.01 2.19
CA PRO A 605 26.66 13.46 2.57
C PRO A 605 25.71 13.26 1.38
N THR A 606 25.63 14.22 0.46
CA THR A 606 24.75 14.14 -0.72
C THR A 606 25.13 12.98 -1.65
N LEU A 607 26.42 12.83 -1.95
CA LEU A 607 26.89 11.77 -2.85
C LEU A 607 26.81 10.39 -2.19
N ALA A 608 27.19 10.29 -0.92
CA ALA A 608 27.03 9.06 -0.14
C ALA A 608 25.57 8.61 -0.10
N HIS A 609 24.64 9.56 0.10
CA HIS A 609 23.22 9.27 0.12
C HIS A 609 22.74 8.71 -1.23
N THR A 610 23.08 9.39 -2.33
CA THR A 610 22.67 8.92 -3.66
C THR A 610 23.27 7.55 -3.98
N VAL A 611 24.54 7.28 -3.63
CA VAL A 611 25.16 5.97 -3.82
C VAL A 611 24.38 4.88 -3.10
N GLU A 612 24.10 5.05 -1.80
CA GLU A 612 23.34 4.07 -1.02
C GLU A 612 21.92 3.87 -1.55
N ARG A 613 21.23 4.97 -1.89
CA ARG A 613 19.90 4.92 -2.48
C ARG A 613 19.88 4.12 -3.77
N VAL A 614 20.81 4.39 -4.68
CA VAL A 614 20.92 3.69 -5.95
C VAL A 614 21.33 2.22 -5.74
N ARG A 615 22.20 1.91 -4.78
CA ARG A 615 22.55 0.51 -4.44
C ARG A 615 21.38 -0.27 -3.85
N ALA A 616 20.55 0.36 -3.04
CA ALA A 616 19.31 -0.24 -2.52
C ALA A 616 18.36 -0.61 -3.67
N MET A 617 18.51 0.00 -4.85
CA MET A 617 17.75 -0.36 -6.05
C MET A 617 18.29 -1.59 -6.80
N SER A 618 19.34 -2.25 -6.31
CA SER A 618 19.93 -3.44 -6.95
C SER A 618 18.93 -4.55 -7.26
N MET A 619 17.91 -4.72 -6.41
CA MET A 619 16.83 -5.70 -6.63
C MET A 619 15.94 -5.36 -7.84
N PHE A 620 15.86 -4.08 -8.22
CA PHE A 620 15.10 -3.59 -9.37
C PHE A 620 15.93 -3.54 -10.66
N ALA A 621 17.18 -3.99 -10.66
CA ALA A 621 17.98 -4.09 -11.87
C ALA A 621 17.30 -4.99 -12.90
N ASN A 622 17.18 -4.48 -14.13
CA ASN A 622 16.57 -5.14 -15.30
C ASN A 622 17.48 -6.22 -15.93
N ARG A 623 18.75 -6.30 -15.53
CA ARG A 623 19.75 -7.28 -15.96
C ARG A 623 20.61 -7.73 -14.77
N PRO A 624 21.28 -8.90 -14.86
CA PRO A 624 22.27 -9.27 -13.86
C PRO A 624 23.34 -8.19 -13.77
N LEU A 625 23.69 -7.81 -12.54
CA LEU A 625 24.74 -6.84 -12.29
C LEU A 625 26.09 -7.50 -12.58
N GLU A 626 26.98 -6.82 -13.32
CA GLU A 626 28.37 -7.27 -13.45
C GLU A 626 29.02 -7.22 -12.06
N ALA A 627 29.22 -8.39 -11.45
CA ALA A 627 29.77 -8.48 -10.12
C ALA A 627 31.20 -7.90 -10.11
N PRO A 628 31.49 -6.79 -9.40
CA PRO A 628 32.84 -6.66 -8.85
C PRO A 628 33.03 -7.90 -7.97
N ALA A 629 34.13 -8.63 -8.15
CA ALA A 629 34.39 -9.89 -7.45
C ALA A 629 33.81 -9.84 -6.04
N LEU A 630 32.75 -10.62 -5.77
CA LEU A 630 32.08 -10.65 -4.49
C LEU A 630 33.07 -11.21 -3.48
N ALA A 631 33.92 -10.33 -2.93
CA ALA A 631 34.28 -10.47 -1.54
C ALA A 631 32.94 -10.56 -0.82
N VAL A 632 32.71 -11.66 -0.10
CA VAL A 632 31.74 -11.70 1.00
C VAL A 632 31.82 -10.32 1.64
N PRO A 633 30.75 -9.52 1.64
CA PRO A 633 30.86 -8.14 2.09
C PRO A 633 31.51 -8.21 3.46
N ALA A 634 32.70 -7.59 3.59
CA ALA A 634 33.10 -7.17 4.91
C ALA A 634 31.89 -6.39 5.41
N ALA A 635 31.35 -6.78 6.57
CA ALA A 635 30.19 -6.12 7.18
C ALA A 635 30.33 -4.62 6.91
N PRO A 636 29.29 -3.97 6.33
CA PRO A 636 29.43 -2.60 5.86
C PRO A 636 30.17 -1.82 6.92
N LYS A 637 31.32 -1.25 6.58
CA LYS A 637 31.94 -0.24 7.42
C LYS A 637 31.04 0.97 7.31
N THR A 638 29.86 0.88 7.94
CA THR A 638 29.02 2.04 8.21
C THR A 638 29.96 3.07 8.78
N VAL A 639 30.00 4.23 8.14
CA VAL A 639 30.67 5.41 8.67
C VAL A 639 30.05 5.61 10.05
N SER A 640 30.77 5.14 11.08
CA SER A 640 30.39 5.26 12.47
C SER A 640 30.49 6.74 12.83
N VAL A 641 29.40 7.47 12.63
CA VAL A 641 29.21 8.79 13.27
C VAL A 641 28.65 8.60 14.69
N LEU A 642 29.01 7.50 15.37
CA LEU A 642 28.74 7.32 16.79
C LEU A 642 29.86 7.93 17.62
N ASP A 643 29.46 8.82 18.52
CA ASP A 643 30.30 9.49 19.51
C ASP A 643 31.06 8.45 20.36
N LYS A 644 32.41 8.53 20.36
CA LYS A 644 33.28 7.70 21.20
C LYS A 644 32.92 7.78 22.70
N ALA A 645 32.27 8.87 23.13
CA ALA A 645 31.78 9.02 24.50
C ALA A 645 30.65 8.03 24.84
N LEU A 646 29.77 7.72 23.89
CA LEU A 646 28.66 6.78 24.06
C LEU A 646 29.15 5.34 24.28
N TYR A 647 30.14 4.95 23.48
CA TYR A 647 30.85 3.68 23.60
C TYR A 647 31.48 3.51 24.99
N SER A 648 32.09 4.58 25.51
CA SER A 648 32.70 4.58 26.84
C SER A 648 31.64 4.45 27.96
N ALA A 649 30.48 5.09 27.83
CA ALA A 649 29.40 5.02 28.81
C ALA A 649 28.71 3.63 28.85
N ALA A 650 28.45 3.02 27.70
CA ALA A 650 27.88 1.67 27.61
C ALA A 650 28.87 0.60 28.11
N ARG A 651 30.15 0.73 27.75
CA ARG A 651 31.25 -0.14 28.23
C ARG A 651 31.42 -0.09 29.74
N ASN A 652 31.28 1.08 30.35
CA ASN A 652 31.40 1.25 31.81
C ASN A 652 30.14 0.82 32.58
N GLY A 653 29.02 0.54 31.89
CA GLY A 653 27.76 0.08 32.47
C GLY A 653 27.59 -1.45 32.54
N VAL A 654 28.48 -2.21 31.88
CA VAL A 654 28.58 -3.66 32.00
C VAL A 654 29.62 -3.97 33.08
N PRO A 655 29.24 -4.62 34.21
CA PRO A 655 30.22 -5.04 35.19
C PRO A 655 31.22 -6.00 34.55
N ASP A 656 32.48 -5.57 34.47
CA ASP A 656 33.67 -6.38 34.19
C ASP A 656 33.63 -7.29 32.96
N ASN A 657 33.40 -6.74 31.75
CA ASN A 657 33.85 -7.31 30.47
C ASN A 657 33.73 -8.86 30.34
N ASN A 658 32.67 -9.43 30.93
CA ASN A 658 32.64 -10.85 31.28
C ASN A 658 32.23 -11.62 30.02
N GLN A 659 33.19 -12.33 29.44
CA GLN A 659 33.02 -13.07 28.19
C GLN A 659 31.86 -14.08 28.27
N CYS A 660 31.59 -14.67 29.46
CA CYS A 660 30.45 -15.57 29.66
C CYS A 660 29.09 -14.84 29.64
N LEU A 661 29.01 -13.60 30.17
CA LEU A 661 27.79 -12.77 30.16
C LEU A 661 27.46 -12.29 28.75
N VAL A 662 28.49 -11.87 28.00
CA VAL A 662 28.39 -11.41 26.60
C VAL A 662 27.96 -12.56 25.68
N GLY A 663 28.59 -13.74 25.79
CA GLY A 663 28.19 -14.92 25.00
C GLY A 663 26.75 -15.39 25.28
N SER A 664 26.30 -15.32 26.53
CA SER A 664 24.94 -15.69 26.91
C SER A 664 23.87 -14.72 26.38
N LEU A 665 24.18 -13.41 26.39
CA LEU A 665 23.31 -12.36 25.81
C LEU A 665 23.11 -12.58 24.30
N THR A 666 24.15 -12.98 23.59
CA THR A 666 24.12 -13.32 22.16
C THR A 666 23.18 -14.49 21.88
N VAL A 667 23.26 -15.56 22.68
CA VAL A 667 22.43 -16.76 22.50
C VAL A 667 20.94 -16.47 22.72
N GLU A 668 20.58 -15.67 23.73
CA GLU A 668 19.18 -15.26 23.95
C GLU A 668 18.66 -14.37 22.81
N LEU A 669 19.47 -13.41 22.34
CA LEU A 669 19.10 -12.54 21.22
C LEU A 669 18.93 -13.36 19.92
N GLN A 670 19.84 -14.31 19.67
CA GLN A 670 19.76 -15.22 18.53
C GLN A 670 18.57 -16.18 18.64
N ASN A 671 18.28 -16.75 19.81
CA ASN A 671 17.11 -17.61 20.04
C ASN A 671 15.79 -16.85 19.88
N PHE A 672 15.74 -15.57 20.27
CA PHE A 672 14.61 -14.70 20.00
C PHE A 672 14.43 -14.48 18.49
N LEU A 673 15.52 -14.21 17.77
CA LEU A 673 15.52 -14.02 16.32
C LEU A 673 15.29 -15.33 15.52
N ALA A 674 15.57 -16.50 16.10
CA ALA A 674 15.54 -17.80 15.42
C ALA A 674 14.24 -18.60 15.62
N LYS A 675 13.26 -18.12 16.41
CA LYS A 675 11.99 -18.85 16.61
C LYS A 675 11.13 -18.82 15.34
N PRO A 676 10.95 -19.95 14.62
CA PRO A 676 10.39 -19.94 13.26
C PRO A 676 8.86 -19.79 13.21
N THR A 677 8.17 -19.65 14.34
CA THR A 677 6.71 -19.76 14.38
C THR A 677 5.96 -18.50 14.78
N ASN A 678 6.62 -17.36 15.04
CA ASN A 678 5.97 -16.05 15.11
C ASN A 678 7.02 -14.91 15.10
N ALA A 679 6.91 -14.03 14.10
CA ALA A 679 7.29 -12.60 14.10
C ALA A 679 8.59 -12.07 13.46
N VAL A 680 9.66 -12.81 13.12
CA VAL A 680 10.81 -12.19 12.41
C VAL A 680 11.59 -13.17 11.49
N ARG A 681 11.38 -13.13 10.17
CA ARG A 681 12.35 -13.49 9.12
C ARG A 681 13.10 -12.21 8.74
N MET A 682 14.20 -11.93 9.42
CA MET A 682 15.21 -11.00 8.90
C MET A 682 16.11 -11.77 7.93
N PHE A 683 16.42 -11.19 6.77
CA PHE A 683 17.43 -11.78 5.90
C PHE A 683 18.81 -11.71 6.59
N PRO A 684 19.73 -12.65 6.33
CA PRO A 684 21.05 -12.70 6.99
C PRO A 684 21.84 -11.38 6.91
N GLN A 685 21.71 -10.63 5.81
CA GLN A 685 22.30 -9.30 5.66
C GLN A 685 21.71 -8.24 6.60
N ASP A 686 20.42 -8.31 6.90
CA ASP A 686 19.73 -7.39 7.82
C ASP A 686 19.98 -7.78 9.28
N ALA A 687 20.08 -9.08 9.56
CA ALA A 687 20.52 -9.60 10.86
C ALA A 687 21.97 -9.19 11.16
N ALA A 688 22.86 -9.25 10.17
CA ALA A 688 24.23 -8.79 10.28
C ALA A 688 24.32 -7.27 10.44
N ALA A 689 23.52 -6.49 9.70
CA ALA A 689 23.43 -5.03 9.88
C ALA A 689 22.83 -4.64 11.25
N PHE A 690 21.87 -5.41 11.78
CA PHE A 690 21.32 -5.23 13.13
C PHE A 690 22.37 -5.55 14.22
N ILE A 691 23.07 -6.69 14.10
CA ILE A 691 24.13 -7.08 15.04
C ILE A 691 25.31 -6.08 14.97
N ALA A 692 25.76 -5.70 13.77
CA ALA A 692 26.83 -4.73 13.56
C ALA A 692 26.43 -3.32 14.03
N SER A 693 25.21 -2.87 13.71
CA SER A 693 24.71 -1.56 14.17
C SER A 693 24.49 -1.50 15.68
N THR A 694 24.47 -2.61 16.43
CA THR A 694 24.41 -2.56 17.90
C THR A 694 25.73 -2.29 18.60
N ASN A 695 26.88 -2.39 17.92
CA ASN A 695 28.24 -2.29 18.50
C ASN A 695 28.46 -3.05 19.82
N LEU A 696 27.58 -4.01 20.16
CA LEU A 696 27.72 -4.87 21.33
C LEU A 696 28.91 -5.84 21.19
N PHE A 697 29.43 -6.02 19.96
CA PHE A 697 30.36 -7.11 19.63
C PHE A 697 31.60 -6.70 18.82
N GLU A 698 31.79 -5.44 18.42
CA GLU A 698 33.01 -5.02 17.68
C GLU A 698 34.31 -5.16 18.49
N ALA A 699 34.23 -5.46 19.79
CA ALA A 699 35.40 -5.72 20.63
C ALA A 699 35.76 -7.21 20.78
N VAL A 700 35.14 -8.12 20.03
CA VAL A 700 35.65 -9.48 19.87
C VAL A 700 36.34 -9.55 18.51
N PRO A 701 37.69 -9.45 18.46
CA PRO A 701 38.43 -9.63 17.21
C PRO A 701 37.96 -10.92 16.53
N ALA A 702 37.87 -10.96 15.20
CA ALA A 702 37.51 -12.15 14.43
C ALA A 702 38.38 -13.39 14.74
N ALA A 703 39.51 -13.22 15.43
CA ALA A 703 40.32 -14.31 15.98
C ALA A 703 39.69 -15.02 17.20
N ASN A 704 38.70 -14.43 17.86
CA ASN A 704 38.08 -14.95 19.09
C ASN A 704 36.68 -15.54 18.88
N SER A 705 36.07 -15.43 17.69
CA SER A 705 34.81 -16.12 17.38
C SER A 705 34.97 -17.64 17.30
N HIS A 706 36.17 -18.12 16.96
CA HIS A 706 36.52 -19.55 17.03
C HIS A 706 36.67 -20.05 18.48
N HIS A 707 37.08 -19.20 19.42
CA HIS A 707 37.26 -19.60 20.83
C HIS A 707 35.95 -19.71 21.63
N VAL A 708 34.83 -19.16 21.15
CA VAL A 708 33.52 -19.32 21.80
C VAL A 708 32.90 -20.70 21.50
N HIS A 709 33.33 -21.35 20.41
CA HIS A 709 32.76 -22.63 19.99
C HIS A 709 33.59 -23.85 20.41
N GLU A 710 34.90 -23.73 20.70
CA GLU A 710 35.76 -24.92 20.83
C GLU A 710 36.72 -25.00 22.04
N GLU A 711 36.86 -23.98 22.91
CA GLU A 711 37.76 -24.11 24.08
C GLU A 711 37.08 -23.75 25.42
N ASN A 712 37.01 -24.78 26.29
CA ASN A 712 36.64 -24.79 27.72
C ASN A 712 35.29 -24.15 28.12
N ALA A 713 34.20 -24.84 27.79
CA ALA A 713 32.89 -24.68 28.44
C ALA A 713 32.92 -24.97 29.98
N ASP A 714 34.00 -25.55 30.51
CA ASP A 714 34.12 -25.94 31.92
C ASP A 714 34.50 -24.78 32.88
N ASP A 715 35.07 -23.67 32.37
CA ASP A 715 35.47 -22.51 33.20
C ASP A 715 34.36 -21.46 33.38
N CYS A 716 33.31 -21.47 32.55
CA CYS A 716 32.09 -20.70 32.80
C CYS A 716 31.17 -21.44 33.79
N LYS A 717 31.61 -21.65 35.04
CA LYS A 717 30.67 -22.03 36.13
C LYS A 717 29.62 -20.92 36.25
N PRO A 718 28.31 -21.23 36.31
CA PRO A 718 27.26 -20.29 35.96
C PRO A 718 27.18 -19.15 36.97
N PRO A 719 27.40 -17.88 36.59
CA PRO A 719 26.82 -16.77 37.29
C PRO A 719 25.55 -16.37 36.55
N PHE A 720 24.66 -17.32 36.25
CA PHE A 720 23.37 -17.00 35.64
C PHE A 720 22.42 -16.47 36.71
N SER A 721 22.70 -15.26 37.21
CA SER A 721 21.69 -14.50 37.93
C SER A 721 20.83 -13.79 36.89
N LYS A 722 19.69 -14.39 36.56
CA LYS A 722 18.64 -13.78 35.74
C LYS A 722 18.39 -12.32 36.13
N ALA A 723 18.45 -12.01 37.42
CA ALA A 723 18.30 -10.65 37.95
C ALA A 723 19.42 -9.69 37.49
N ALA A 724 20.68 -10.12 37.48
CA ALA A 724 21.82 -9.28 37.06
C ALA A 724 21.81 -8.98 35.55
N THR A 725 21.40 -9.96 34.74
CA THR A 725 21.23 -9.78 33.29
C THR A 725 20.10 -8.80 32.99
N LEU A 726 18.94 -8.97 33.63
CA LEU A 726 17.80 -8.04 33.48
C LEU A 726 18.17 -6.62 33.94
N ASP A 727 18.88 -6.49 35.07
CA ASP A 727 19.35 -5.20 35.60
C ASP A 727 20.35 -4.49 34.66
N THR A 728 21.23 -5.25 34.01
CA THR A 728 22.19 -4.72 33.03
C THR A 728 21.49 -4.28 31.74
N MET A 729 20.56 -5.09 31.21
CA MET A 729 19.75 -4.72 30.07
C MET A 729 18.91 -3.45 30.35
N ARG A 730 18.34 -3.32 31.55
CA ARG A 730 17.59 -2.13 31.99
C ARG A 730 18.45 -0.87 32.03
N ARG A 731 19.71 -0.96 32.49
CA ARG A 731 20.65 0.18 32.47
C ARG A 731 20.98 0.64 31.05
N ILE A 732 21.29 -0.30 30.16
CA ILE A 732 21.62 0.00 28.76
C ILE A 732 20.44 0.68 28.06
N LEU A 733 19.22 0.18 28.27
CA LEU A 733 17.98 0.77 27.76
C LEU A 733 17.77 2.23 28.20
N LYS A 734 18.09 2.54 29.47
CA LYS A 734 17.95 3.89 30.01
C LYS A 734 18.96 4.87 29.41
N THR A 735 20.18 4.40 29.14
CA THR A 735 21.24 5.21 28.53
C THR A 735 20.98 5.46 27.04
N SER A 736 20.48 4.46 26.29
CA SER A 736 20.16 4.63 24.87
C SER A 736 19.02 5.62 24.63
N ALA A 737 18.00 5.63 25.49
CA ALA A 737 16.84 6.50 25.34
C ALA A 737 17.11 8.01 25.56
N THR A 738 18.27 8.37 26.11
CA THR A 738 18.60 9.75 26.52
C THR A 738 19.71 10.39 25.68
N THR A 739 20.22 9.69 24.65
CA THR A 739 21.31 10.20 23.82
C THR A 739 20.87 10.44 22.36
N PRO A 740 21.19 11.57 21.72
CA PRO A 740 20.76 11.86 20.36
C PRO A 740 21.66 11.16 19.34
N THR A 741 21.24 10.00 18.83
CA THR A 741 21.82 9.32 17.65
C THR A 741 20.70 8.77 16.73
N SER A 742 21.04 8.28 15.54
CA SER A 742 20.07 7.82 14.52
C SER A 742 19.00 6.88 15.07
N VAL A 743 17.75 7.35 15.08
CA VAL A 743 16.65 6.82 15.89
C VAL A 743 16.23 5.40 15.47
N GLY A 744 16.53 4.96 14.25
CA GLY A 744 16.24 3.59 13.79
C GLY A 744 17.06 2.49 14.49
N VAL A 745 18.33 2.75 14.77
CA VAL A 745 19.22 1.77 15.43
C VAL A 745 18.91 1.70 16.93
N ASP A 746 18.64 2.83 17.57
CA ASP A 746 18.25 2.90 18.98
C ASP A 746 16.85 2.32 19.25
N TRP A 747 15.93 2.42 18.28
CA TRP A 747 14.63 1.78 18.35
C TRP A 747 14.72 0.25 18.38
N TRP A 748 15.50 -0.34 17.48
CA TRP A 748 15.71 -1.77 17.37
C TRP A 748 16.44 -2.34 18.59
N ARG A 749 17.48 -1.65 19.07
CA ARG A 749 18.17 -1.97 20.33
C ARG A 749 17.22 -1.90 21.52
N THR A 750 16.46 -0.81 21.63
CA THR A 750 15.56 -0.58 22.76
C THR A 750 14.41 -1.58 22.77
N LYS A 751 13.84 -1.90 21.61
CA LYS A 751 12.79 -2.91 21.50
C LYS A 751 13.31 -4.33 21.70
N ALA A 752 14.40 -4.74 21.04
CA ALA A 752 14.92 -6.09 21.20
C ALA A 752 15.38 -6.34 22.64
N MET A 753 16.01 -5.36 23.27
CA MET A 753 16.41 -5.45 24.68
C MET A 753 15.19 -5.37 25.61
N ALA A 754 14.23 -4.47 25.39
CA ALA A 754 13.01 -4.41 26.21
C ALA A 754 12.20 -5.69 26.08
N VAL A 755 11.95 -6.19 24.86
CA VAL A 755 11.23 -7.44 24.60
C VAL A 755 12.00 -8.65 25.16
N THR A 756 13.33 -8.70 25.08
CA THR A 756 14.12 -9.78 25.71
C THR A 756 14.02 -9.74 27.24
N VAL A 757 14.01 -8.53 27.84
CA VAL A 757 13.80 -8.33 29.29
C VAL A 757 12.35 -8.70 29.69
N LEU A 758 11.37 -8.38 28.85
CA LEU A 758 9.93 -8.50 29.13
C LEU A 758 9.35 -9.89 28.83
N ALA A 759 9.76 -10.51 27.72
CA ALA A 759 9.39 -11.87 27.36
C ALA A 759 9.90 -12.89 28.40
N ASN A 760 10.96 -12.52 29.14
CA ASN A 760 11.55 -13.35 30.16
C ASN A 760 11.18 -12.95 31.61
N ALA A 761 10.54 -11.79 31.86
CA ALA A 761 10.01 -11.42 33.18
C ALA A 761 8.92 -10.33 33.13
N GLY A 762 7.72 -10.65 33.63
CA GLY A 762 6.67 -9.69 33.97
C GLY A 762 6.87 -9.01 35.33
N ASP A 763 8.12 -8.79 35.74
CA ASP A 763 8.42 -8.21 37.05
C ASP A 763 8.29 -6.67 37.07
N GLY A 764 7.98 -6.11 38.24
CA GLY A 764 7.71 -4.68 38.40
C GLY A 764 8.86 -3.74 38.03
N GLY A 765 10.11 -4.24 38.00
CA GLY A 765 11.27 -3.45 37.58
C GLY A 765 11.24 -3.10 36.09
N THR A 766 10.74 -4.02 35.25
CA THR A 766 10.63 -3.74 33.81
C THR A 766 9.43 -2.85 33.49
N VAL A 767 8.31 -3.05 34.19
CA VAL A 767 7.13 -2.16 34.09
C VAL A 767 7.52 -0.72 34.45
N ASN A 768 8.27 -0.55 35.54
CA ASN A 768 8.76 0.75 35.97
C ASN A 768 9.73 1.36 34.96
N LEU A 769 10.62 0.58 34.34
CA LEU A 769 11.51 1.11 33.30
C LEU A 769 10.75 1.65 32.10
N VAL A 770 9.78 0.91 31.55
CA VAL A 770 9.01 1.38 30.40
C VAL A 770 8.20 2.62 30.77
N LYS A 771 7.61 2.64 31.97
CA LYS A 771 6.91 3.81 32.51
C LYS A 771 7.85 5.01 32.62
N ASP A 772 9.03 4.83 33.21
CA ASP A 772 10.03 5.88 33.39
C ASP A 772 10.52 6.44 32.04
N LEU A 773 10.78 5.58 31.06
CA LEU A 773 11.16 5.98 29.71
C LEU A 773 10.06 6.74 28.98
N ALA A 774 8.82 6.26 29.09
CA ALA A 774 7.65 6.92 28.52
C ALA A 774 7.42 8.32 29.13
N MET A 775 7.73 8.49 30.42
CA MET A 775 7.54 9.74 31.16
C MET A 775 8.79 10.64 31.19
N ASP A 776 9.95 10.17 30.71
CA ASP A 776 11.20 10.93 30.79
C ASP A 776 11.14 12.15 29.85
N ALA A 777 11.06 13.34 30.45
CA ALA A 777 11.06 14.62 29.75
C ALA A 777 12.29 14.83 28.85
N LYS A 778 13.39 14.12 29.10
CA LYS A 778 14.62 14.15 28.29
C LYS A 778 14.61 13.14 27.14
N ALA A 779 13.76 12.12 27.16
CA ALA A 779 13.59 11.21 26.05
C ALA A 779 12.90 11.92 24.88
N THR A 780 13.27 11.57 23.65
CA THR A 780 12.63 12.11 22.43
C THR A 780 11.18 11.64 22.33
N VAL A 781 10.33 12.39 21.62
CA VAL A 781 8.94 11.98 21.35
C VAL A 781 8.90 10.60 20.69
N ASP A 782 9.84 10.33 19.77
CA ASP A 782 9.98 9.05 19.08
C ASP A 782 10.41 7.91 20.02
N ALA A 783 11.31 8.17 20.97
CA ALA A 783 11.69 7.18 21.98
C ALA A 783 10.54 6.85 22.94
N ARG A 784 9.72 7.86 23.31
CA ARG A 784 8.52 7.65 24.13
C ARG A 784 7.47 6.84 23.37
N ALA A 785 7.18 7.20 22.12
CA ALA A 785 6.25 6.48 21.26
C ALA A 785 6.72 5.03 21.01
N ALA A 786 8.01 4.82 20.79
CA ALA A 786 8.62 3.51 20.66
C ALA A 786 8.45 2.64 21.91
N ALA A 787 8.69 3.20 23.09
CA ALA A 787 8.53 2.51 24.37
C ALA A 787 7.08 2.08 24.59
N VAL A 788 6.12 2.98 24.33
CA VAL A 788 4.69 2.68 24.42
C VAL A 788 4.24 1.67 23.36
N ASN A 789 4.75 1.77 22.14
CA ASN A 789 4.41 0.84 21.08
C ASN A 789 5.00 -0.57 21.31
N SER A 790 6.14 -0.67 22.02
CA SER A 790 6.72 -1.97 22.39
C SER A 790 5.83 -2.78 23.34
N LEU A 791 4.87 -2.13 24.03
CA LEU A 791 3.94 -2.78 24.95
C LEU A 791 3.13 -3.89 24.27
N ARG A 792 2.86 -3.77 22.96
CA ARG A 792 2.07 -4.76 22.21
C ARG A 792 2.72 -6.14 22.08
N HIS A 793 4.03 -6.23 22.35
CA HIS A 793 4.79 -7.48 22.33
C HIS A 793 4.88 -8.13 23.72
N MET A 794 4.28 -7.51 24.73
CA MET A 794 4.22 -8.05 26.08
C MET A 794 3.03 -8.98 26.30
N ASN A 795 3.06 -9.69 27.43
CA ASN A 795 1.85 -10.34 27.92
C ASN A 795 0.78 -9.30 28.28
N GLU A 796 -0.48 -9.71 28.12
CA GLU A 796 -1.68 -8.87 28.30
C GLU A 796 -1.74 -8.18 29.68
N VAL A 797 -1.29 -8.87 30.74
CA VAL A 797 -1.33 -8.34 32.11
C VAL A 797 -0.42 -7.13 32.28
N VAL A 798 0.81 -7.19 31.76
CA VAL A 798 1.74 -6.06 31.82
C VAL A 798 1.23 -4.90 30.97
N PHE A 799 0.64 -5.21 29.83
CA PHE A 799 0.03 -4.22 28.94
C PHE A 799 -1.10 -3.43 29.65
N GLU A 800 -2.02 -4.12 30.31
CA GLU A 800 -3.12 -3.51 31.07
C GLU A 800 -2.60 -2.61 32.21
N ILE A 801 -1.56 -3.05 32.93
CA ILE A 801 -0.97 -2.30 34.05
C ILE A 801 -0.41 -0.95 33.56
N VAL A 802 0.31 -0.94 32.43
CA VAL A 802 0.94 0.28 31.93
C VAL A 802 -0.11 1.28 31.44
N VAL A 803 -1.08 0.83 30.64
CA VAL A 803 -2.16 1.72 30.14
C VAL A 803 -2.96 2.31 31.29
N SER A 804 -3.38 1.47 32.26
CA SER A 804 -4.12 1.93 33.45
C SER A 804 -3.32 2.91 34.31
N SER A 805 -2.00 2.72 34.39
CA SER A 805 -1.12 3.58 35.18
C SER A 805 -0.91 4.95 34.51
N LEU A 806 -0.77 4.99 33.19
CA LEU A 806 -0.59 6.22 32.42
C LEU A 806 -1.88 7.07 32.40
N ASP A 807 -3.04 6.44 32.24
CA ASP A 807 -4.33 7.14 32.29
C ASP A 807 -4.53 7.84 33.65
N ARG A 808 -4.25 7.13 34.75
CA ARG A 808 -4.38 7.64 36.13
C ARG A 808 -3.29 8.61 36.56
N ASP A 809 -2.20 8.75 35.80
CA ASP A 809 -1.14 9.68 36.15
C ASP A 809 -1.53 11.12 35.76
N PRO A 810 -1.69 12.03 36.73
CA PRO A 810 -2.05 13.43 36.42
C PRO A 810 -0.90 14.21 35.77
N LYS A 811 0.33 13.67 35.77
CA LYS A 811 1.52 14.31 35.19
C LYS A 811 1.84 13.81 33.77
N ALA A 812 1.19 12.73 33.31
CA ALA A 812 1.41 12.20 31.97
C ALA A 812 0.81 13.17 30.91
N PRO A 813 1.57 13.55 29.87
CA PRO A 813 1.05 14.36 28.76
C PRO A 813 -0.09 13.68 28.01
N SER A 814 -1.05 14.46 27.49
CA SER A 814 -2.19 13.91 26.73
C SER A 814 -1.78 13.10 25.51
N GLU A 815 -0.74 13.53 24.79
CA GLU A 815 -0.18 12.80 23.66
C GLU A 815 0.28 11.39 24.07
N LEU A 816 0.96 11.26 25.23
CA LEU A 816 1.43 9.99 25.74
C LEU A 816 0.26 9.09 26.16
N LYS A 817 -0.78 9.67 26.75
CA LYS A 817 -2.02 8.94 27.09
C LYS A 817 -2.72 8.44 25.84
N ALA A 818 -2.83 9.28 24.80
CA ALA A 818 -3.42 8.90 23.53
C ALA A 818 -2.63 7.76 22.85
N GLN A 819 -1.29 7.83 22.84
CA GLN A 819 -0.43 6.75 22.33
C GLN A 819 -0.62 5.44 23.12
N ALA A 820 -0.77 5.51 24.45
CA ALA A 820 -1.02 4.34 25.28
C ALA A 820 -2.37 3.68 24.98
N ILE A 821 -3.42 4.48 24.74
CA ILE A 821 -4.72 3.99 24.30
C ILE A 821 -4.62 3.38 22.89
N ALA A 822 -3.92 4.05 21.96
CA ALA A 822 -3.73 3.58 20.59
C ALA A 822 -2.97 2.25 20.52
N ALA A 823 -2.03 2.02 21.44
CA ALA A 823 -1.32 0.75 21.57
C ALA A 823 -2.26 -0.43 21.87
N VAL A 824 -3.45 -0.19 22.44
CA VAL A 824 -4.48 -1.24 22.63
C VAL A 824 -5.02 -1.67 21.27
N GLY A 825 -5.31 -0.73 20.38
CA GLY A 825 -5.72 -1.02 19.01
C GLY A 825 -4.64 -1.79 18.24
N ALA A 826 -3.37 -1.38 18.35
CA ALA A 826 -2.24 -2.08 17.73
C ALA A 826 -2.07 -3.52 18.26
N TYR A 827 -2.21 -3.72 19.57
CA TYR A 827 -2.21 -5.06 20.17
C TYR A 827 -3.33 -5.94 19.60
N VAL A 828 -4.54 -5.38 19.48
CA VAL A 828 -5.67 -6.09 18.87
C VAL A 828 -5.42 -6.37 17.39
N GLN A 829 -4.79 -5.48 16.63
CA GLN A 829 -4.46 -5.72 15.22
C GLN A 829 -3.51 -6.91 15.04
N ASP A 830 -2.50 -7.08 15.91
CA ASP A 830 -1.52 -8.17 15.83
C ASP A 830 -2.09 -9.52 16.33
N HIS A 831 -2.90 -9.49 17.40
CA HIS A 831 -3.31 -10.70 18.16
C HIS A 831 -4.81 -11.00 18.09
N GLY A 832 -5.63 -10.10 17.56
CA GLY A 832 -7.09 -10.08 17.69
C GLY A 832 -7.79 -11.36 17.25
N ARG A 833 -7.28 -12.02 16.19
CA ARG A 833 -7.82 -13.30 15.70
C ARG A 833 -7.63 -14.45 16.70
N ASP A 834 -6.60 -14.35 17.55
CA ASP A 834 -6.19 -15.37 18.50
C ASP A 834 -6.66 -15.06 19.94
N LEU A 835 -7.28 -13.89 20.16
CA LEU A 835 -7.75 -13.48 21.48
C LEU A 835 -8.95 -14.33 21.93
N ARG A 836 -8.82 -14.95 23.10
CA ARG A 836 -9.92 -15.65 23.76
C ARG A 836 -10.98 -14.65 24.25
N ALA A 837 -12.19 -15.16 24.50
CA ALA A 837 -13.32 -14.33 24.94
C ALA A 837 -13.04 -13.59 26.26
N ASP A 838 -12.34 -14.20 27.21
CA ASP A 838 -11.94 -13.56 28.47
C ASP A 838 -10.95 -12.42 28.24
N GLN A 839 -10.02 -12.59 27.31
CA GLN A 839 -9.02 -11.57 26.95
C GLN A 839 -9.69 -10.36 26.30
N ARG A 840 -10.60 -10.60 25.35
CA ARG A 840 -11.40 -9.53 24.74
C ARG A 840 -12.24 -8.77 25.77
N ALA A 841 -12.82 -9.48 26.74
CA ALA A 841 -13.60 -8.86 27.81
C ALA A 841 -12.74 -7.97 28.73
N ARG A 842 -11.51 -8.39 29.05
CA ARG A 842 -10.58 -7.56 29.83
C ARG A 842 -10.16 -6.29 29.08
N LEU A 843 -9.79 -6.39 27.80
CA LEU A 843 -9.47 -5.23 26.97
C LEU A 843 -10.67 -4.28 26.82
N ALA A 844 -11.87 -4.82 26.65
CA ALA A 844 -13.10 -4.01 26.60
C ALA A 844 -13.33 -3.26 27.94
N HIS A 845 -13.10 -3.94 29.07
CA HIS A 845 -13.20 -3.32 30.38
C HIS A 845 -12.16 -2.22 30.57
N LEU A 846 -10.90 -2.45 30.19
CA LEU A 846 -9.84 -1.44 30.21
C LEU A 846 -10.28 -0.18 29.44
N LEU A 847 -10.71 -0.34 28.19
CA LEU A 847 -11.17 0.77 27.34
C LEU A 847 -12.43 1.47 27.88
N ALA A 848 -13.28 0.77 28.65
CA ALA A 848 -14.43 1.40 29.29
C ALA A 848 -14.06 2.25 30.52
N THR A 849 -12.86 2.06 31.07
CA THR A 849 -12.40 2.74 32.30
C THR A 849 -11.43 3.88 32.08
N VAL A 850 -10.85 4.02 30.88
CA VAL A 850 -9.97 5.15 30.56
C VAL A 850 -10.75 6.46 30.50
N SER A 851 -10.14 7.55 30.96
CA SER A 851 -10.82 8.83 31.14
C SER A 851 -10.97 9.66 29.85
N ALA A 852 -10.06 9.48 28.88
CA ALA A 852 -10.01 10.09 27.54
C ALA A 852 -10.56 11.54 27.46
N GLN A 853 -9.77 12.51 27.92
CA GLN A 853 -10.17 13.91 28.07
C GLN A 853 -9.86 14.79 26.85
N SER A 854 -8.76 14.53 26.15
CA SER A 854 -8.37 15.31 24.96
C SER A 854 -9.04 14.80 23.67
N PRO A 855 -9.10 15.59 22.58
CA PRO A 855 -9.55 15.11 21.27
C PRO A 855 -8.75 13.90 20.77
N GLU A 856 -7.43 13.89 20.95
CA GLU A 856 -6.53 12.82 20.53
C GLU A 856 -6.77 11.54 21.35
N GLU A 857 -6.96 11.67 22.66
CA GLU A 857 -7.31 10.54 23.54
C GLU A 857 -8.67 9.93 23.16
N ARG A 858 -9.68 10.76 22.83
CA ARG A 858 -10.98 10.28 22.36
C ARG A 858 -10.89 9.59 21.01
N ALA A 859 -10.10 10.11 20.09
CA ALA A 859 -9.87 9.49 18.78
C ALA A 859 -9.18 8.12 18.94
N ALA A 860 -8.13 8.05 19.77
CA ALA A 860 -7.45 6.80 20.09
C ALA A 860 -8.39 5.77 20.73
N LEU A 861 -9.24 6.22 21.67
CA LEU A 861 -10.23 5.35 22.34
C LEU A 861 -11.24 4.79 21.34
N ALA A 862 -11.82 5.65 20.48
CA ALA A 862 -12.78 5.22 19.47
C ALA A 862 -12.15 4.20 18.49
N THR A 863 -10.91 4.44 18.07
CA THR A 863 -10.17 3.52 17.21
C THR A 863 -9.88 2.19 17.92
N ALA A 864 -9.39 2.19 19.15
CA ALA A 864 -9.15 0.97 19.91
C ALA A 864 -10.44 0.14 20.14
N GLN A 865 -11.55 0.79 20.45
CA GLN A 865 -12.86 0.15 20.59
C GLN A 865 -13.33 -0.50 19.29
N ARG A 866 -13.19 0.21 18.16
CA ARG A 866 -13.57 -0.31 16.84
C ARG A 866 -12.68 -1.47 16.41
N MET A 867 -11.37 -1.43 16.69
CA MET A 867 -10.47 -2.57 16.44
C MET A 867 -10.89 -3.81 17.24
N LEU A 868 -11.25 -3.63 18.52
CA LEU A 868 -11.71 -4.73 19.35
C LEU A 868 -13.03 -5.32 18.86
N ALA A 869 -13.94 -4.47 18.36
CA ALA A 869 -15.17 -4.92 17.72
C ALA A 869 -14.88 -5.74 16.45
N LEU A 870 -14.00 -5.26 15.56
CA LEU A 870 -13.61 -5.98 14.33
C LEU A 870 -12.96 -7.35 14.64
N ALA A 871 -12.15 -7.44 15.69
CA ALA A 871 -11.57 -8.71 16.13
C ALA A 871 -12.61 -9.69 16.73
N ALA A 872 -13.80 -9.20 17.08
CA ALA A 872 -14.89 -10.04 17.58
C ALA A 872 -15.66 -10.79 16.48
N GLY A 873 -15.52 -10.37 15.23
CA GLY A 873 -16.38 -10.75 14.10
C GLY A 873 -17.41 -9.67 13.84
#